data_AF-A0A4U1J951-F1
#
_entry.id   AF-A0A4U1J951-F1
#
_cell.length_a   1.000
_cell.length_b   1.000
_cell.length_c   1.000
_cell.angle_alpha   90.00
_cell.angle_beta   90.00
_cell.angle_gamma   90.00
#
_symmetry.space_group_name_H-M   'P 1'
#
loop_
_entity.id
_entity.type
_entity.pdbx_description
1 polymer ?
#
loop_
_entity_poly.entity_id
_entity_poly.type
_entity_poly.pdbx_seq_one_letter_code
_entity_poly.pdbx_strand_id
1 'polypeptide(L)'
;MPILELKVASGADLSVRRFTVEESVSTLSTIAVWARCEDPDVDLEGIIGKDASLKIVHGVRFVAGLGSRTWKGVVTHVEQVHGVAPIPGQKAESTYFLRIAPKAWLLTQRRGHRIYQHLSIPDIIDKLLGEWSITPVWKIDRGTYPKLEYKVQYGESDYAFMSRLVEEAGIAFTFPDEVGTNITFHDKLEKGPKRGGLPVPYIEEPNQESEKEFVTNVRLSHEVRPGLVTMQDYNFRKPSYTLRTQSPRAAAPEDRYEQYHYQPGAFLVETGKADDNTPVADDKGIARHDEPFGKGRAERALLARRMGRGQVAFDTNCPDVAPGAIFNIGHHPHPDITDGTNLLVIDLRIEGSPQDEWNISGRAVFADVVYRPPLRTPKPKLNNVQSATVVGPAGQEIHVDEFGRVRVQFPWDREGKFDDGSSCWIRVSQGWAGTGYGMIVIPRIGQEVLVGFLDGDPDMPIITGRVFNATQIVPYELPKYKTRSAWKSNSSLGGNGFNEIMFEDLKTKELVWMQAEKNLRKLVKNDEIITIGHDRQKYVVRTELETTSGTRIEVTGVNRTEITDQDRSLFVGDNSLKMVKGDEHEKTEGNMKLLIEKDQDIVVRQMKRERVEKDMSLYVVGNRNERVDGTLSVTVDKNHYEKIAKNAALEVAKELHLKAGTSIVIEAAKDLTIKGPGGFIRIDSSGVTIRGTLVRINSGGSAGSGAGASPILPDEALLAVVEEPDRPKPIDLRVDGIGQ
;
A
#
# COMPACT_ATOMS: atom_id res chain seq x y z
N MET A 1 -36.73 -25.47 -61.19
CA MET A 1 -37.37 -24.76 -60.06
C MET A 1 -36.45 -24.84 -58.86
N PRO A 2 -36.25 -23.74 -58.10
CA PRO A 2 -35.43 -23.76 -56.89
C PRO A 2 -36.06 -24.66 -55.82
N ILE A 3 -35.23 -25.34 -55.02
CA ILE A 3 -35.68 -26.13 -53.87
C ILE A 3 -35.52 -25.28 -52.61
N LEU A 4 -36.60 -25.09 -51.86
CA LEU A 4 -36.63 -24.41 -50.56
C LEU A 4 -37.15 -25.40 -49.51
N GLU A 5 -36.26 -25.86 -48.62
CA GLU A 5 -36.58 -26.79 -47.54
C GLU A 5 -36.42 -26.07 -46.19
N LEU A 6 -37.53 -25.80 -45.50
CA LEU A 6 -37.54 -25.37 -44.10
C LEU A 6 -37.76 -26.59 -43.20
N LYS A 7 -36.89 -26.77 -42.20
CA LYS A 7 -37.07 -27.76 -41.14
C LYS A 7 -37.07 -27.06 -39.79
N VAL A 8 -38.03 -27.42 -38.94
CA VAL A 8 -38.15 -26.95 -37.55
C VAL A 8 -38.17 -28.13 -36.61
N ALA A 9 -37.69 -27.95 -35.38
CA ALA A 9 -37.58 -29.02 -34.39
C ALA A 9 -38.92 -29.70 -34.06
N SER A 10 -40.05 -28.97 -34.12
CA SER A 10 -41.39 -29.52 -33.89
C SER A 10 -41.83 -30.54 -34.96
N GLY A 11 -41.16 -30.57 -36.11
CA GLY A 11 -41.55 -31.41 -37.24
C GLY A 11 -42.73 -30.86 -38.05
N ALA A 12 -43.20 -29.64 -37.77
CA ALA A 12 -44.27 -28.99 -38.53
C ALA A 12 -43.91 -28.85 -40.02
N ASP A 13 -44.86 -29.19 -40.90
CA ASP A 13 -44.68 -29.12 -42.35
C ASP A 13 -44.94 -27.68 -42.84
N LEU A 14 -43.87 -26.90 -42.97
CA LEU A 14 -43.91 -25.48 -43.29
C LEU A 14 -43.38 -25.24 -44.71
N SER A 15 -44.27 -24.89 -45.64
CA SER A 15 -43.93 -24.59 -47.03
C SER A 15 -43.48 -23.14 -47.20
N VAL A 16 -42.22 -22.91 -47.57
CA VAL A 16 -41.65 -21.56 -47.74
C VAL A 16 -42.35 -20.80 -48.87
N ARG A 17 -42.77 -19.56 -48.60
CA ARG A 17 -43.40 -18.62 -49.54
C ARG A 17 -42.54 -17.42 -49.87
N ARG A 18 -41.81 -16.91 -48.89
CA ARG A 18 -40.84 -15.83 -49.06
C ARG A 18 -39.72 -16.04 -48.07
N PHE A 19 -38.51 -15.66 -48.44
CA PHE A 19 -37.41 -15.66 -47.49
C PHE A 19 -36.46 -14.49 -47.74
N THR A 20 -35.75 -14.12 -46.70
CA THR A 20 -34.60 -13.21 -46.76
C THR A 20 -33.49 -13.78 -45.91
N VAL A 21 -32.28 -13.83 -46.45
CA VAL A 21 -31.06 -14.21 -45.73
C VAL A 21 -30.14 -13.01 -45.76
N GLU A 22 -29.67 -12.58 -44.59
CA GLU A 22 -28.64 -11.56 -44.44
C GLU A 22 -27.45 -12.15 -43.68
N GLU A 23 -26.28 -12.15 -44.31
CA GLU A 23 -25.02 -12.66 -43.75
C GLU A 23 -23.94 -11.59 -43.86
N SER A 24 -23.07 -11.50 -42.86
CA SER A 24 -21.88 -10.64 -42.90
C SER A 24 -20.77 -11.25 -42.08
N VAL A 25 -19.52 -11.04 -42.51
CA VAL A 25 -18.33 -11.37 -41.71
C VAL A 25 -18.42 -10.62 -40.37
N SER A 26 -18.08 -11.32 -39.30
CA SER A 26 -18.09 -10.85 -37.92
C SER A 26 -19.44 -10.25 -37.47
N THR A 27 -20.55 -10.78 -37.99
CA THR A 27 -21.92 -10.43 -37.57
C THR A 27 -22.77 -11.69 -37.54
N LEU A 28 -23.78 -11.74 -36.65
CA LEU A 28 -24.75 -12.83 -36.64
C LEU A 28 -25.63 -12.74 -37.90
N SER A 29 -25.75 -13.84 -38.64
CA SER A 29 -26.68 -13.90 -39.77
C SER A 29 -28.13 -13.90 -39.30
N THR A 30 -29.03 -13.39 -40.14
CA THR A 30 -30.48 -13.38 -39.89
C THR A 30 -31.19 -13.98 -41.09
N ILE A 31 -32.02 -14.98 -40.84
CA ILE A 31 -32.83 -15.66 -41.84
C ILE A 31 -34.30 -15.43 -41.49
N ALA A 32 -35.00 -14.70 -42.34
CA ALA A 32 -36.42 -14.38 -42.22
C ALA A 32 -37.20 -15.25 -43.21
N VAL A 33 -38.19 -16.01 -42.74
CA VAL A 33 -38.96 -16.95 -43.57
C VAL A 33 -40.45 -16.75 -43.33
N TRP A 34 -41.20 -16.56 -44.40
CA TRP A 34 -42.66 -16.65 -44.41
C TRP A 34 -43.02 -18.02 -45.00
N ALA A 35 -43.68 -18.85 -44.21
CA ALA A 35 -44.06 -20.20 -44.60
C ALA A 35 -45.57 -20.44 -44.38
N ARG A 36 -46.17 -21.30 -45.19
CA ARG A 36 -47.57 -21.70 -45.09
C ARG A 36 -47.67 -23.11 -44.48
N CYS A 37 -48.64 -23.31 -43.61
CA CYS A 37 -48.99 -24.63 -43.07
C CYS A 37 -50.48 -24.90 -43.33
N GLU A 38 -50.83 -26.16 -43.60
CA GLU A 38 -52.23 -26.63 -43.61
C GLU A 38 -52.78 -26.87 -42.18
N ASP A 39 -51.91 -26.83 -41.18
CA ASP A 39 -52.28 -26.82 -39.77
C ASP A 39 -52.43 -25.36 -39.30
N PRO A 40 -53.62 -24.91 -38.87
CA PRO A 40 -53.80 -23.56 -38.33
C PRO A 40 -53.34 -23.40 -36.88
N ASP A 41 -53.00 -24.48 -36.17
CA ASP A 41 -52.64 -24.51 -34.74
C ASP A 41 -51.21 -25.04 -34.52
N VAL A 42 -50.27 -24.60 -35.38
CA VAL A 42 -48.84 -24.93 -35.21
C VAL A 42 -48.36 -24.49 -33.81
N ASP A 43 -47.83 -25.44 -33.04
CA ASP A 43 -47.24 -25.19 -31.72
C ASP A 43 -46.03 -24.25 -31.81
N LEU A 44 -46.27 -22.97 -31.52
CA LEU A 44 -45.24 -21.93 -31.55
C LEU A 44 -44.20 -22.11 -30.44
N GLU A 45 -44.61 -22.61 -29.27
CA GLU A 45 -43.72 -22.87 -28.12
C GLU A 45 -42.76 -24.04 -28.42
N GLY A 46 -43.23 -25.04 -29.16
CA GLY A 46 -42.42 -26.13 -29.69
C GLY A 46 -41.39 -25.70 -30.75
N ILE A 47 -41.51 -24.48 -31.29
CA ILE A 47 -40.62 -23.94 -32.33
C ILE A 47 -39.66 -22.89 -31.78
N ILE A 48 -40.15 -21.95 -30.97
CA ILE A 48 -39.35 -20.83 -30.46
C ILE A 48 -38.17 -21.32 -29.60
N GLY A 49 -36.98 -20.77 -29.83
CA GLY A 49 -35.76 -21.16 -29.13
C GLY A 49 -35.22 -22.55 -29.48
N LYS A 50 -35.86 -23.28 -30.40
CA LYS A 50 -35.40 -24.60 -30.89
C LYS A 50 -34.67 -24.51 -32.21
N ASP A 51 -34.00 -25.60 -32.57
CA ASP A 51 -33.24 -25.69 -33.81
C ASP A 51 -34.16 -25.63 -35.05
N ALA A 52 -33.71 -24.88 -36.06
CA ALA A 52 -34.34 -24.82 -37.36
C ALA A 52 -33.27 -24.68 -38.45
N SER A 53 -33.61 -25.08 -39.67
CA SER A 53 -32.76 -24.90 -40.83
C SER A 53 -33.52 -24.51 -42.08
N LEU A 54 -32.97 -23.56 -42.83
CA LEU A 54 -33.38 -23.26 -44.19
C LEU A 54 -32.31 -23.80 -45.14
N LYS A 55 -32.69 -24.71 -46.05
CA LYS A 55 -31.86 -25.19 -47.14
C LYS A 55 -32.40 -24.68 -48.46
N ILE A 56 -31.50 -24.17 -49.30
CA ILE A 56 -31.82 -23.69 -50.64
C ILE A 56 -30.99 -24.43 -51.69
N VAL A 57 -31.59 -24.68 -52.84
CA VAL A 57 -30.91 -25.14 -54.07
C VAL A 57 -31.34 -24.21 -55.19
N HIS A 58 -30.44 -23.31 -55.59
CA HIS A 58 -30.68 -22.27 -56.58
C HIS A 58 -29.37 -21.91 -57.29
N GLY A 59 -29.44 -21.50 -58.55
CA GLY A 59 -28.28 -21.23 -59.39
C GLY A 59 -27.83 -22.46 -60.20
N VAL A 60 -27.24 -22.21 -61.37
CA VAL A 60 -26.92 -23.20 -62.41
C VAL A 60 -26.11 -24.37 -61.88
N ARG A 61 -25.06 -24.06 -61.09
CA ARG A 61 -24.18 -25.06 -60.48
C ARG A 61 -24.93 -25.99 -59.52
N PHE A 62 -25.91 -25.46 -58.80
CA PHE A 62 -26.67 -26.22 -57.80
C PHE A 62 -27.85 -26.98 -58.39
N VAL A 63 -28.48 -26.45 -59.44
CA VAL A 63 -29.50 -27.15 -60.23
C VAL A 63 -28.89 -28.31 -61.03
N ALA A 64 -27.60 -28.23 -61.41
CA ALA A 64 -26.82 -29.34 -61.96
C ALA A 64 -26.40 -30.41 -60.91
N GLY A 65 -26.92 -30.34 -59.69
CA GLY A 65 -26.67 -31.33 -58.62
C GLY A 65 -25.36 -31.15 -57.85
N LEU A 66 -24.66 -30.02 -57.99
CA LEU A 66 -23.31 -29.82 -57.44
C LEU A 66 -23.29 -29.11 -56.07
N GLY A 67 -24.40 -29.04 -55.34
CA GLY A 67 -24.46 -28.59 -53.92
C GLY A 67 -25.77 -27.91 -53.47
N SER A 68 -25.78 -27.33 -52.28
CA SER A 68 -26.90 -26.58 -51.69
C SER A 68 -26.38 -25.60 -50.63
N ARG A 69 -27.03 -24.45 -50.40
CA ARG A 69 -26.76 -23.64 -49.21
C ARG A 69 -27.69 -24.05 -48.07
N THR A 70 -27.18 -24.18 -46.86
CA THR A 70 -27.97 -24.54 -45.67
C THR A 70 -27.59 -23.68 -44.48
N TRP A 71 -28.56 -22.92 -43.97
CA TRP A 71 -28.43 -22.20 -42.71
C TRP A 71 -29.08 -23.00 -41.60
N LYS A 72 -28.30 -23.31 -40.56
CA LYS A 72 -28.80 -23.94 -39.34
C LYS A 72 -28.69 -22.94 -38.20
N GLY A 73 -29.67 -22.93 -37.32
CA GLY A 73 -29.72 -21.99 -36.23
C GLY A 73 -30.85 -22.29 -35.26
N VAL A 74 -31.14 -21.31 -34.42
CA VAL A 74 -32.27 -21.33 -33.50
C VAL A 74 -33.34 -20.35 -33.98
N VAL A 75 -34.60 -20.70 -33.76
CA VAL A 75 -35.72 -19.77 -34.01
C VAL A 75 -35.72 -18.71 -32.90
N THR A 76 -35.46 -17.47 -33.28
CA THR A 76 -35.40 -16.30 -32.39
C THR A 76 -36.72 -15.55 -32.28
N HIS A 77 -37.61 -15.77 -33.25
CA HIS A 77 -38.95 -15.19 -33.28
C HIS A 77 -39.85 -16.06 -34.17
N VAL A 78 -41.09 -16.25 -33.74
CA VAL A 78 -42.13 -16.92 -34.52
C VAL A 78 -43.46 -16.20 -34.32
N GLU A 79 -44.22 -16.04 -35.39
CA GLU A 79 -45.52 -15.37 -35.39
C GLU A 79 -46.46 -16.05 -36.41
N GLN A 80 -47.74 -16.22 -36.05
CA GLN A 80 -48.79 -16.52 -37.03
C GLN A 80 -49.27 -15.20 -37.64
N VAL A 81 -48.81 -14.90 -38.86
CA VAL A 81 -49.07 -13.62 -39.53
C VAL A 81 -50.49 -13.53 -40.07
N HIS A 82 -51.03 -14.66 -40.55
CA HIS A 82 -52.36 -14.71 -41.14
C HIS A 82 -52.96 -16.11 -40.98
N GLY A 83 -54.17 -16.21 -40.44
CA GLY A 83 -54.96 -17.44 -40.41
C GLY A 83 -56.17 -17.34 -41.33
N VAL A 84 -56.37 -18.34 -42.19
CA VAL A 84 -57.55 -18.43 -43.07
C VAL A 84 -58.56 -19.38 -42.45
N ALA A 85 -59.77 -18.86 -42.17
CA ALA A 85 -60.89 -19.70 -41.74
C ALA A 85 -61.29 -20.65 -42.90
N PRO A 86 -61.43 -21.96 -42.67
CA PRO A 86 -61.74 -22.90 -43.73
C PRO A 86 -63.15 -22.65 -44.32
N ILE A 87 -63.24 -22.54 -45.65
CA ILE A 87 -64.49 -22.58 -46.39
C ILE A 87 -64.92 -24.06 -46.54
N PRO A 88 -66.22 -24.44 -46.52
CA PRO A 88 -66.64 -25.82 -46.74
C PRO A 88 -66.01 -26.44 -48.01
N GLY A 89 -65.20 -27.49 -47.83
CA GLY A 89 -64.48 -28.17 -48.92
C GLY A 89 -63.00 -27.77 -49.10
N GLN A 90 -62.49 -26.79 -48.34
CA GLN A 90 -61.08 -26.41 -48.32
C GLN A 90 -60.46 -26.65 -46.93
N LYS A 91 -59.17 -27.01 -46.90
CA LYS A 91 -58.40 -27.10 -45.65
C LYS A 91 -58.15 -25.71 -45.09
N ALA A 92 -58.03 -25.61 -43.76
CA ALA A 92 -57.54 -24.39 -43.13
C ALA A 92 -56.08 -24.17 -43.57
N GLU A 93 -55.68 -22.91 -43.75
CA GLU A 93 -54.29 -22.59 -44.08
C GLU A 93 -53.86 -21.36 -43.30
N SER A 94 -52.67 -21.42 -42.71
CA SER A 94 -52.09 -20.30 -41.98
C SER A 94 -50.69 -19.97 -42.50
N THR A 95 -50.35 -18.68 -42.46
CA THR A 95 -49.02 -18.17 -42.78
C THR A 95 -48.29 -17.81 -41.50
N TYR A 96 -47.08 -18.34 -41.36
CA TYR A 96 -46.20 -18.12 -40.22
C TYR A 96 -44.94 -17.38 -40.67
N PHE A 97 -44.46 -16.48 -39.82
CA PHE A 97 -43.18 -15.83 -39.95
C PHE A 97 -42.20 -16.42 -38.92
N LEU A 98 -41.01 -16.80 -39.38
CA LEU A 98 -39.93 -17.31 -38.55
C LEU A 98 -38.68 -16.47 -38.76
N ARG A 99 -37.97 -16.16 -37.67
CA ARG A 99 -36.62 -15.61 -37.72
C ARG A 99 -35.63 -16.61 -37.14
N ILE A 100 -34.74 -17.11 -37.97
CA ILE A 100 -33.68 -18.05 -37.58
C ILE A 100 -32.36 -17.27 -37.51
N ALA A 101 -31.59 -17.51 -36.46
CA ALA A 101 -30.24 -16.96 -36.29
C ALA A 101 -29.27 -18.07 -35.85
N PRO A 102 -27.96 -17.94 -36.10
CA PRO A 102 -26.98 -18.89 -35.60
C PRO A 102 -27.11 -19.11 -34.09
N LYS A 103 -26.74 -20.30 -33.59
CA LYS A 103 -26.77 -20.60 -32.14
C LYS A 103 -25.97 -19.58 -31.30
N ALA A 104 -24.95 -18.95 -31.89
CA ALA A 104 -24.20 -17.86 -31.29
C ALA A 104 -25.05 -16.62 -30.93
N TRP A 105 -26.26 -16.46 -31.49
CA TRP A 105 -27.21 -15.43 -31.09
C TRP A 105 -27.62 -15.57 -29.62
N LEU A 106 -27.64 -16.77 -29.05
CA LEU A 106 -27.97 -16.99 -27.64
C LEU A 106 -27.02 -16.23 -26.68
N LEU A 107 -25.78 -15.97 -27.10
CA LEU A 107 -24.83 -15.16 -26.33
C LEU A 107 -25.31 -13.71 -26.11
N THR A 108 -26.25 -13.23 -26.92
CA THR A 108 -26.86 -11.90 -26.73
C THR A 108 -27.82 -11.87 -25.55
N GLN A 109 -28.28 -13.03 -25.07
CA GLN A 109 -29.33 -13.17 -24.05
C GLN A 109 -28.78 -13.18 -22.62
N ARG A 110 -27.50 -13.54 -22.41
CA ARG A 110 -26.86 -13.49 -21.09
C ARG A 110 -25.95 -12.28 -20.98
N ARG A 111 -26.11 -11.53 -19.88
CA ARG A 111 -25.31 -10.37 -19.50
C ARG A 111 -24.71 -10.62 -18.13
N GLY A 112 -23.43 -10.31 -17.94
CA GLY A 112 -22.72 -10.68 -16.71
C GLY A 112 -21.53 -9.80 -16.36
N HIS A 113 -20.94 -10.15 -15.22
CA HIS A 113 -19.67 -9.60 -14.74
C HIS A 113 -18.73 -10.77 -14.44
N ARG A 114 -17.54 -10.78 -15.07
CA ARG A 114 -16.59 -11.89 -14.97
C ARG A 114 -15.16 -11.40 -15.13
N ILE A 115 -14.24 -12.07 -14.44
CA ILE A 115 -12.82 -11.84 -14.53
C ILE A 115 -12.17 -13.07 -15.19
N TYR A 116 -11.37 -12.82 -16.22
CA TYR A 116 -10.52 -13.80 -16.88
C TYR A 116 -9.07 -13.42 -16.65
N GLN A 117 -8.27 -14.35 -16.14
CA GLN A 117 -6.87 -14.13 -15.80
C GLN A 117 -5.99 -15.20 -16.42
N HIS A 118 -4.80 -14.79 -16.86
CA HIS A 118 -3.77 -15.69 -17.37
C HIS A 118 -4.21 -16.52 -18.58
N LEU A 119 -5.07 -15.94 -19.43
CA LEU A 119 -5.65 -16.57 -20.63
C LEU A 119 -5.42 -15.69 -21.86
N SER A 120 -5.23 -16.33 -23.03
CA SER A 120 -5.23 -15.62 -24.31
C SER A 120 -6.67 -15.31 -24.75
N ILE A 121 -6.86 -14.37 -25.69
CA ILE A 121 -8.20 -14.08 -26.23
C ILE A 121 -8.89 -15.34 -26.78
N PRO A 122 -8.24 -16.20 -27.59
CA PRO A 122 -8.83 -17.48 -28.00
C PRO A 122 -9.25 -18.39 -26.84
N ASP A 123 -8.46 -18.49 -25.77
CA ASP A 123 -8.79 -19.34 -24.62
C ASP A 123 -9.99 -18.77 -23.82
N ILE A 124 -10.11 -17.45 -23.72
CA ILE A 124 -11.28 -16.78 -23.12
C ILE A 124 -12.54 -17.13 -23.93
N ILE A 125 -12.45 -17.07 -25.26
CA ILE A 125 -13.58 -17.35 -26.16
C ILE A 125 -13.97 -18.83 -26.10
N ASP A 126 -13.02 -19.76 -26.03
CA ASP A 126 -13.32 -21.18 -25.82
C ASP A 126 -14.09 -21.41 -24.52
N LYS A 127 -13.62 -20.82 -23.41
CA LYS A 127 -14.31 -20.93 -22.11
C LYS A 127 -15.73 -20.36 -22.21
N LEU A 128 -15.88 -19.19 -22.83
CA LEU A 128 -17.18 -18.53 -22.99
C LEU A 128 -18.16 -19.36 -23.85
N LEU A 129 -17.73 -19.84 -25.01
CA LEU A 129 -18.57 -20.61 -25.94
C LEU A 129 -18.87 -22.02 -25.42
N GLY A 130 -17.95 -22.63 -24.69
CA GLY A 130 -18.14 -23.93 -24.05
C GLY A 130 -19.34 -23.95 -23.10
N GLU A 131 -19.58 -22.86 -22.37
CA GLU A 131 -20.75 -22.71 -21.49
C GLU A 131 -22.09 -22.73 -22.25
N TRP A 132 -22.07 -22.37 -23.53
CA TRP A 132 -23.23 -22.41 -24.43
C TRP A 132 -23.32 -23.71 -25.25
N SER A 133 -22.42 -24.67 -25.00
CA SER A 133 -22.27 -25.87 -25.83
C SER A 133 -22.12 -25.53 -27.32
N ILE A 134 -21.29 -24.52 -27.60
CA ILE A 134 -20.89 -24.13 -28.96
C ILE A 134 -19.41 -24.47 -29.10
N THR A 135 -19.08 -25.30 -30.08
CA THR A 135 -17.70 -25.67 -30.37
C THR A 135 -17.16 -24.76 -31.48
N PRO A 136 -16.22 -23.86 -31.19
CA PRO A 136 -15.63 -23.00 -32.22
C PRO A 136 -14.69 -23.80 -33.12
N VAL A 137 -14.60 -23.39 -34.39
CA VAL A 137 -13.55 -23.85 -35.30
C VAL A 137 -12.52 -22.73 -35.44
N TRP A 138 -11.26 -23.03 -35.11
CA TRP A 138 -10.17 -22.06 -35.15
C TRP A 138 -9.29 -22.28 -36.39
N LYS A 139 -9.16 -21.26 -37.24
CA LYS A 139 -8.19 -21.18 -38.33
C LYS A 139 -7.21 -20.03 -38.08
N ILE A 140 -6.55 -20.09 -36.92
CA ILE A 140 -5.54 -19.13 -36.47
C ILE A 140 -4.31 -19.89 -35.95
N ASP A 141 -3.17 -19.20 -35.88
CA ASP A 141 -2.02 -19.68 -35.10
C ASP A 141 -2.14 -19.18 -33.66
N ARG A 142 -2.57 -20.07 -32.74
CA ARG A 142 -2.78 -19.69 -31.34
C ARG A 142 -1.53 -19.15 -30.65
N GLY A 143 -0.34 -19.59 -31.05
CA GLY A 143 0.92 -19.12 -30.45
C GLY A 143 1.19 -17.62 -30.67
N THR A 144 0.50 -16.99 -31.61
CA THR A 144 0.63 -15.55 -31.89
C THR A 144 -0.19 -14.65 -30.96
N TYR A 145 -1.07 -15.22 -30.14
CA TYR A 145 -1.93 -14.49 -29.21
C TYR A 145 -1.41 -14.68 -27.78
N PRO A 146 -0.81 -13.64 -27.16
CA PRO A 146 -0.26 -13.79 -25.82
C PRO A 146 -1.38 -13.94 -24.79
N LYS A 147 -1.02 -14.53 -23.65
CA LYS A 147 -1.88 -14.52 -22.48
C LYS A 147 -1.94 -13.12 -21.87
N LEU A 148 -3.06 -12.81 -21.26
CA LEU A 148 -3.35 -11.53 -20.65
C LEU A 148 -3.50 -11.73 -19.14
N GLU A 149 -2.92 -10.83 -18.35
CA GLU A 149 -3.00 -10.90 -16.88
C GLU A 149 -4.45 -10.83 -16.42
N TYR A 150 -5.21 -9.89 -17.00
CA TYR A 150 -6.50 -9.47 -16.48
C TYR A 150 -7.39 -8.96 -17.62
N LYS A 151 -8.55 -9.58 -17.80
CA LYS A 151 -9.60 -9.16 -18.72
C LYS A 151 -10.96 -9.30 -18.06
N VAL A 152 -11.76 -8.24 -18.09
CA VAL A 152 -13.05 -8.20 -17.40
C VAL A 152 -14.18 -8.08 -18.41
N GLN A 153 -15.17 -8.98 -18.32
CA GLN A 153 -16.49 -8.77 -18.89
C GLN A 153 -17.27 -7.94 -17.87
N TYR A 154 -17.68 -6.72 -18.20
CA TYR A 154 -18.32 -5.84 -17.23
C TYR A 154 -19.66 -5.31 -17.74
N GLY A 155 -20.75 -5.89 -17.26
CA GLY A 155 -22.09 -5.41 -17.56
C GLY A 155 -22.36 -5.41 -19.06
N GLU A 156 -21.88 -6.40 -19.80
CA GLU A 156 -22.06 -6.56 -21.25
C GLU A 156 -22.52 -8.00 -21.55
N SER A 157 -23.17 -8.20 -22.70
CA SER A 157 -23.58 -9.56 -23.09
C SER A 157 -22.37 -10.41 -23.46
N ASP A 158 -22.51 -11.73 -23.39
CA ASP A 158 -21.44 -12.64 -23.81
C ASP A 158 -21.05 -12.39 -25.28
N TYR A 159 -22.03 -12.05 -26.12
CA TYR A 159 -21.79 -11.73 -27.52
C TYR A 159 -20.97 -10.45 -27.66
N ALA A 160 -21.34 -9.38 -26.93
CA ALA A 160 -20.58 -8.14 -26.96
C ALA A 160 -19.14 -8.33 -26.46
N PHE A 161 -18.97 -9.10 -25.37
CA PHE A 161 -17.66 -9.44 -24.83
C PHE A 161 -16.80 -10.21 -25.84
N MET A 162 -17.34 -11.27 -26.43
CA MET A 162 -16.68 -12.04 -27.49
C MET A 162 -16.30 -11.14 -28.67
N SER A 163 -17.26 -10.38 -29.20
CA SER A 163 -17.08 -9.54 -30.38
C SER A 163 -15.97 -8.50 -30.17
N ARG A 164 -15.98 -7.74 -29.07
CA ARG A 164 -14.92 -6.75 -28.83
C ARG A 164 -13.54 -7.39 -28.65
N LEU A 165 -13.46 -8.60 -28.09
CA LEU A 165 -12.19 -9.29 -27.91
C LEU A 165 -11.63 -9.78 -29.25
N VAL A 166 -12.45 -10.41 -30.11
CA VAL A 166 -11.98 -10.82 -31.44
C VAL A 166 -11.67 -9.62 -32.33
N GLU A 167 -12.43 -8.53 -32.21
CA GLU A 167 -12.12 -7.25 -32.85
C GLU A 167 -10.74 -6.70 -32.41
N GLU A 168 -10.46 -6.68 -31.10
CA GLU A 168 -9.16 -6.28 -30.52
C GLU A 168 -8.00 -7.17 -31.01
N ALA A 169 -8.24 -8.48 -31.08
CA ALA A 169 -7.26 -9.46 -31.57
C ALA A 169 -7.13 -9.46 -33.10
N GLY A 170 -8.05 -8.81 -33.82
CA GLY A 170 -8.09 -8.83 -35.28
C GLY A 170 -8.54 -10.16 -35.89
N ILE A 171 -9.34 -10.92 -35.16
CA ILE A 171 -9.89 -12.21 -35.55
C ILE A 171 -11.31 -11.99 -36.09
N ALA A 172 -11.54 -12.33 -37.35
CA ALA A 172 -12.86 -12.34 -37.95
C ALA A 172 -13.59 -13.66 -37.67
N PHE A 173 -14.92 -13.67 -37.76
CA PHE A 173 -15.69 -14.90 -37.70
C PHE A 173 -16.75 -15.01 -38.80
N THR A 174 -17.11 -16.25 -39.14
CA THR A 174 -18.12 -16.61 -40.16
C THR A 174 -18.95 -17.83 -39.70
N PHE A 175 -20.04 -18.11 -40.43
CA PHE A 175 -20.92 -19.26 -40.20
C PHE A 175 -21.05 -20.12 -41.47
N PRO A 176 -20.02 -20.92 -41.80
CA PRO A 176 -20.03 -21.73 -43.03
C PRO A 176 -21.03 -22.91 -42.95
N ASP A 177 -21.74 -23.15 -44.04
CA ASP A 177 -22.82 -24.16 -44.18
C ASP A 177 -22.42 -25.59 -43.77
N GLU A 178 -21.17 -26.01 -44.06
CA GLU A 178 -20.68 -27.38 -43.83
C GLU A 178 -20.49 -27.73 -42.35
N VAL A 179 -20.37 -26.73 -41.48
CA VAL A 179 -20.05 -26.90 -40.05
C VAL A 179 -21.30 -26.72 -39.17
N GLY A 180 -22.48 -26.64 -39.77
CA GLY A 180 -23.76 -26.48 -39.07
C GLY A 180 -23.90 -25.10 -38.42
N THR A 181 -24.13 -25.05 -37.10
CA THR A 181 -24.28 -23.81 -36.33
C THR A 181 -22.97 -23.25 -35.80
N ASN A 182 -21.84 -23.90 -36.07
CA ASN A 182 -20.57 -23.58 -35.42
C ASN A 182 -19.95 -22.31 -36.01
N ILE A 183 -19.48 -21.45 -35.10
CA ILE A 183 -18.72 -20.25 -35.43
C ILE A 183 -17.30 -20.64 -35.85
N THR A 184 -16.81 -20.09 -36.96
CA THR A 184 -15.43 -20.30 -37.42
C THR A 184 -14.65 -19.00 -37.33
N PHE A 185 -13.51 -19.00 -36.63
CA PHE A 185 -12.65 -17.85 -36.36
C PHE A 185 -11.37 -17.88 -37.21
N HIS A 186 -10.99 -16.74 -37.78
CA HIS A 186 -9.87 -16.61 -38.71
C HIS A 186 -9.18 -15.26 -38.57
N ASP A 187 -7.86 -15.21 -38.70
CA ASP A 187 -7.06 -13.97 -38.70
C ASP A 187 -6.37 -13.68 -40.04
N LYS A 188 -6.67 -14.49 -41.06
CA LYS A 188 -6.19 -14.39 -42.44
C LYS A 188 -7.31 -14.72 -43.42
N LEU A 189 -8.46 -14.06 -43.25
CA LEU A 189 -9.64 -14.33 -44.06
C LEU A 189 -9.40 -14.05 -45.55
N GLU A 190 -8.51 -13.10 -45.87
CA GLU A 190 -8.05 -12.79 -47.23
C GLU A 190 -7.28 -13.93 -47.92
N LYS A 191 -6.89 -14.96 -47.16
CA LYS A 191 -6.25 -16.19 -47.66
C LYS A 191 -7.15 -17.41 -47.55
N GLY A 192 -8.46 -17.17 -47.38
CA GLY A 192 -9.48 -18.21 -47.32
C GLY A 192 -9.59 -19.04 -48.61
N PRO A 193 -10.44 -20.07 -48.60
CA PRO A 193 -10.67 -20.89 -49.80
C PRO A 193 -11.28 -20.04 -50.91
N LYS A 194 -10.72 -20.18 -52.12
CA LYS A 194 -11.28 -19.57 -53.33
C LYS A 194 -12.46 -20.39 -53.82
N ARG A 195 -13.50 -19.72 -54.31
CA ARG A 195 -14.60 -20.34 -55.06
C ARG A 195 -13.99 -21.08 -56.25
N GLY A 196 -14.16 -22.40 -56.31
CA GLY A 196 -13.65 -23.20 -57.43
C GLY A 196 -14.44 -22.92 -58.71
N GLY A 197 -13.80 -22.99 -59.87
CA GLY A 197 -14.42 -22.71 -61.17
C GLY A 197 -13.71 -21.57 -61.91
N LEU A 198 -14.25 -21.19 -63.08
CA LEU A 198 -13.82 -19.98 -63.79
C LEU A 198 -14.36 -18.71 -63.08
N PRO A 199 -13.75 -17.53 -63.31
CA PRO A 199 -14.31 -16.26 -62.86
C PRO A 199 -15.79 -16.11 -63.26
N VAL A 200 -16.61 -15.55 -62.38
CA VAL A 200 -18.04 -15.37 -62.66
C VAL A 200 -18.18 -14.20 -63.65
N PRO A 201 -18.77 -14.39 -64.83
CA PRO A 201 -18.75 -13.35 -65.86
C PRO A 201 -19.61 -12.15 -65.45
N TYR A 202 -19.09 -10.94 -65.70
CA TYR A 202 -19.87 -9.72 -65.62
C TYR A 202 -20.82 -9.65 -66.82
N ILE A 203 -22.12 -9.45 -66.54
CA ILE A 203 -23.16 -9.27 -67.56
C ILE A 203 -23.99 -8.05 -67.17
N GLU A 204 -24.00 -7.02 -68.02
CA GLU A 204 -24.73 -5.77 -67.77
C GLU A 204 -26.23 -6.00 -67.65
N GLU A 205 -26.83 -6.68 -68.63
CA GLU A 205 -28.25 -7.05 -68.65
C GLU A 205 -28.39 -8.58 -68.66
N PRO A 206 -28.33 -9.25 -67.49
CA PRO A 206 -28.41 -10.69 -67.43
C PRO A 206 -29.83 -11.19 -67.76
N ASN A 207 -29.92 -12.18 -68.64
CA ASN A 207 -31.13 -12.98 -68.79
C ASN A 207 -31.09 -14.16 -67.80
N GLN A 208 -31.92 -14.14 -66.76
CA GLN A 208 -31.93 -15.21 -65.76
C GLN A 208 -32.38 -16.57 -66.32
N GLU A 209 -33.15 -16.60 -67.41
CA GLU A 209 -33.54 -17.84 -68.11
C GLU A 209 -32.37 -18.50 -68.84
N SER A 210 -31.26 -17.80 -69.06
CA SER A 210 -30.13 -18.30 -69.84
C SER A 210 -29.32 -19.42 -69.18
N GLU A 211 -29.71 -19.85 -67.97
CA GLU A 211 -29.04 -20.89 -67.16
C GLU A 211 -27.51 -20.70 -67.09
N LYS A 212 -27.04 -19.46 -66.93
CA LYS A 212 -25.62 -19.12 -66.73
C LYS A 212 -25.39 -18.34 -65.44
N GLU A 213 -24.24 -18.57 -64.79
CA GLU A 213 -23.79 -17.78 -63.65
C GLU A 213 -23.39 -16.37 -64.11
N PHE A 214 -23.73 -15.34 -63.33
CA PHE A 214 -23.37 -13.96 -63.65
C PHE A 214 -23.17 -13.09 -62.41
N VAL A 215 -22.45 -11.99 -62.61
CA VAL A 215 -22.44 -10.82 -61.73
C VAL A 215 -22.89 -9.61 -62.54
N THR A 216 -23.72 -8.76 -61.96
CA THR A 216 -24.19 -7.51 -62.57
C THR A 216 -24.18 -6.38 -61.53
N ASN A 217 -24.52 -5.15 -61.93
CA ASN A 217 -24.60 -3.97 -61.04
C ASN A 217 -23.36 -3.79 -60.16
N VAL A 218 -22.17 -4.03 -60.73
CA VAL A 218 -20.89 -3.92 -60.04
C VAL A 218 -20.59 -2.46 -59.77
N ARG A 219 -20.39 -2.12 -58.49
CA ARG A 219 -20.12 -0.77 -58.00
C ARG A 219 -18.84 -0.78 -57.19
N LEU A 220 -17.77 -0.20 -57.75
CA LEU A 220 -16.54 0.05 -57.04
C LEU A 220 -16.64 1.38 -56.30
N SER A 221 -16.29 1.39 -55.01
CA SER A 221 -16.30 2.58 -54.16
C SER A 221 -15.00 2.72 -53.40
N HIS A 222 -14.57 3.98 -53.23
CA HIS A 222 -13.44 4.34 -52.40
C HIS A 222 -13.84 5.38 -51.36
N GLU A 223 -13.44 5.17 -50.11
CA GLU A 223 -13.67 6.11 -49.02
C GLU A 223 -12.35 6.52 -48.38
N VAL A 224 -12.23 7.80 -48.02
CA VAL A 224 -11.07 8.30 -47.26
C VAL A 224 -11.06 7.63 -45.89
N ARG A 225 -9.93 7.04 -45.52
CA ARG A 225 -9.74 6.39 -44.21
C ARG A 225 -8.47 6.87 -43.51
N PRO A 226 -8.39 6.78 -42.16
CA PRO A 226 -7.14 7.02 -41.44
C PRO A 226 -5.97 6.23 -42.04
N GLY A 227 -4.81 6.86 -42.11
CA GLY A 227 -3.57 6.26 -42.63
C GLY A 227 -2.51 5.98 -41.58
N LEU A 228 -2.75 6.35 -40.32
CA LEU A 228 -1.86 6.06 -39.21
C LEU A 228 -2.66 5.83 -37.93
N VAL A 229 -2.29 4.80 -37.16
CA VAL A 229 -2.71 4.64 -35.76
C VAL A 229 -1.48 4.70 -34.88
N THR A 230 -1.52 5.56 -33.85
CA THR A 230 -0.50 5.63 -32.81
C THR A 230 -1.11 5.19 -31.49
N MET A 231 -0.45 4.25 -30.80
CA MET A 231 -0.84 3.81 -29.47
C MET A 231 0.23 4.21 -28.46
N GLN A 232 -0.22 4.76 -27.33
CA GLN A 232 0.62 5.11 -26.20
C GLN A 232 0.02 4.55 -24.90
N ASP A 233 0.91 4.14 -24.01
CA ASP A 233 0.60 3.60 -22.69
C ASP A 233 1.61 4.14 -21.66
N TYR A 234 1.38 3.87 -20.38
CA TYR A 234 2.26 4.26 -19.28
C TYR A 234 2.66 3.05 -18.44
N ASN A 235 3.97 2.77 -18.42
CA ASN A 235 4.55 1.72 -17.60
C ASN A 235 5.09 2.30 -16.29
N PHE A 236 4.39 2.07 -15.18
CA PHE A 236 4.84 2.52 -13.86
C PHE A 236 6.16 1.88 -13.39
N ARG A 237 6.56 0.73 -13.94
CA ARG A 237 7.87 0.09 -13.68
C ARG A 237 9.01 0.77 -14.46
N LYS A 238 8.69 1.53 -15.51
CA LYS A 238 9.64 2.31 -16.34
C LYS A 238 9.07 3.71 -16.62
N PRO A 239 8.87 4.56 -15.60
CA PRO A 239 8.04 5.77 -15.71
C PRO A 239 8.61 6.85 -16.64
N SER A 240 9.93 6.89 -16.84
CA SER A 240 10.59 7.82 -17.78
C SER A 240 10.57 7.32 -19.23
N TYR A 241 10.25 6.04 -19.45
CA TYR A 241 10.27 5.45 -20.77
C TYR A 241 8.98 5.81 -21.53
N THR A 242 9.13 6.42 -22.69
CA THR A 242 7.99 6.76 -23.55
C THR A 242 7.53 5.52 -24.31
N LEU A 243 6.51 4.86 -23.76
CA LEU A 243 5.93 3.67 -24.36
C LEU A 243 4.91 4.04 -25.45
N ARG A 244 5.40 4.26 -26.67
CA ARG A 244 4.59 4.68 -27.83
C ARG A 244 5.00 3.89 -29.07
N THR A 245 4.03 3.33 -29.77
CA THR A 245 4.24 2.64 -31.06
C THR A 245 3.25 3.13 -32.10
N GLN A 246 3.61 2.91 -33.37
CA GLN A 246 2.82 3.35 -34.53
C GLN A 246 2.64 2.18 -35.50
N SER A 247 1.49 2.14 -36.17
CA SER A 247 1.30 1.29 -37.35
C SER A 247 2.18 1.79 -38.52
N PRO A 248 2.45 0.95 -39.54
CA PRO A 248 2.95 1.43 -40.83
C PRO A 248 2.03 2.52 -41.39
N ARG A 249 2.62 3.57 -41.96
CA ARG A 249 1.87 4.66 -42.59
C ARG A 249 1.27 4.19 -43.91
N ALA A 250 0.04 4.59 -44.18
CA ALA A 250 -0.56 4.49 -45.50
C ALA A 250 0.13 5.48 -46.48
N ALA A 251 -0.24 5.40 -47.76
CA ALA A 251 0.21 6.35 -48.77
C ALA A 251 -0.39 7.75 -48.55
N ALA A 252 0.32 8.78 -49.01
CA ALA A 252 -0.18 10.15 -49.01
C ALA A 252 -1.46 10.31 -49.87
N PRO A 253 -2.40 11.21 -49.50
CA PRO A 253 -2.35 12.13 -48.36
C PRO A 253 -2.90 11.54 -47.05
N GLU A 254 -3.33 10.28 -47.04
CA GLU A 254 -3.96 9.66 -45.87
C GLU A 254 -2.97 9.39 -44.72
N ASP A 255 -1.68 9.35 -45.02
CA ASP A 255 -0.58 9.21 -44.07
C ASP A 255 -0.59 10.25 -42.94
N ARG A 256 -1.24 11.41 -43.18
CA ARG A 256 -1.45 12.50 -42.21
C ARG A 256 -2.69 12.34 -41.34
N TYR A 257 -3.63 11.46 -41.69
CA TYR A 257 -4.88 11.24 -40.96
C TYR A 257 -4.65 10.26 -39.81
N GLU A 258 -3.95 10.74 -38.79
CA GLU A 258 -3.60 9.98 -37.60
C GLU A 258 -4.80 9.78 -36.66
N GLN A 259 -4.87 8.58 -36.09
CA GLN A 259 -5.69 8.26 -34.93
C GLN A 259 -4.76 7.95 -33.76
N TYR A 260 -4.65 8.91 -32.84
CA TYR A 260 -3.82 8.78 -31.64
C TYR A 260 -4.66 8.27 -30.47
N HIS A 261 -4.19 7.20 -29.81
CA HIS A 261 -4.84 6.58 -28.66
C HIS A 261 -3.87 6.48 -27.49
N TYR A 262 -4.21 7.14 -26.38
CA TYR A 262 -3.63 6.84 -25.07
C TYR A 262 -4.55 5.83 -24.38
N GLN A 263 -4.07 4.61 -24.14
CA GLN A 263 -4.86 3.54 -23.54
C GLN A 263 -4.00 2.78 -22.51
N PRO A 264 -4.29 2.95 -21.20
CA PRO A 264 -3.63 2.20 -20.15
C PRO A 264 -3.73 0.69 -20.36
N GLY A 265 -2.60 -0.02 -20.23
CA GLY A 265 -2.54 -1.47 -20.38
C GLY A 265 -2.63 -1.96 -21.83
N ALA A 266 -2.62 -1.08 -22.83
CA ALA A 266 -2.62 -1.48 -24.24
C ALA A 266 -1.43 -2.37 -24.60
N PHE A 267 -0.32 -2.27 -23.87
CA PHE A 267 0.93 -3.00 -24.08
C PHE A 267 1.11 -4.15 -23.09
N LEU A 268 0.20 -4.32 -22.12
CA LEU A 268 0.39 -5.25 -21.01
C LEU A 268 -0.02 -6.68 -21.41
N VAL A 269 0.94 -7.60 -21.39
CA VAL A 269 0.75 -9.03 -21.70
C VAL A 269 1.65 -9.90 -20.84
N GLU A 270 1.35 -11.18 -20.75
CA GLU A 270 2.28 -12.14 -20.16
C GLU A 270 3.42 -12.44 -21.12
N THR A 271 4.64 -12.09 -20.72
CA THR A 271 5.84 -12.35 -21.53
C THR A 271 6.53 -13.65 -21.14
N GLY A 272 6.00 -14.39 -20.15
CA GLY A 272 6.55 -15.65 -19.63
C GLY A 272 7.89 -15.49 -18.89
N LYS A 273 8.39 -14.27 -18.72
CA LYS A 273 9.63 -13.94 -18.03
C LYS A 273 9.33 -13.00 -16.87
N ALA A 274 9.29 -13.52 -15.66
CA ALA A 274 9.77 -12.73 -14.53
C ALA A 274 11.25 -12.42 -14.85
N ASP A 275 11.66 -11.16 -14.82
CA ASP A 275 13.10 -10.90 -14.98
C ASP A 275 13.83 -11.45 -13.74
N ASP A 276 15.14 -11.72 -13.84
CA ASP A 276 15.93 -12.24 -12.71
C ASP A 276 15.96 -11.25 -11.51
N ASN A 277 15.50 -10.01 -11.71
CA ASN A 277 15.39 -8.96 -10.71
C ASN A 277 13.97 -8.82 -10.15
N THR A 278 13.02 -9.69 -10.53
CA THR A 278 11.63 -9.59 -10.12
C THR A 278 11.56 -10.12 -8.69
N PRO A 279 11.19 -9.28 -7.71
CA PRO A 279 11.15 -9.71 -6.33
C PRO A 279 10.20 -10.91 -6.16
N VAL A 280 10.50 -11.78 -5.20
CA VAL A 280 9.65 -12.92 -4.84
C VAL A 280 8.21 -12.50 -4.52
N ALA A 281 8.00 -11.23 -4.13
CA ALA A 281 6.68 -10.68 -3.83
C ALA A 281 5.79 -10.39 -5.06
N ASP A 282 6.34 -10.40 -6.29
CA ASP A 282 5.59 -10.34 -7.56
C ASP A 282 5.54 -11.72 -8.24
N ASP A 283 5.57 -12.81 -7.46
CA ASP A 283 5.62 -14.21 -7.92
C ASP A 283 4.54 -14.59 -8.95
N LYS A 284 3.35 -14.00 -8.82
CA LYS A 284 2.21 -14.21 -9.72
C LYS A 284 2.03 -13.13 -10.77
N GLY A 285 2.78 -12.02 -10.71
CA GLY A 285 2.71 -10.93 -11.67
C GLY A 285 3.71 -11.11 -12.80
N ILE A 286 3.39 -11.97 -13.77
CA ILE A 286 4.26 -12.24 -14.94
C ILE A 286 3.97 -11.33 -16.14
N ALA A 287 3.03 -10.41 -16.00
CA ALA A 287 2.68 -9.47 -17.06
C ALA A 287 3.63 -8.29 -17.12
N ARG A 288 4.04 -7.92 -18.33
CA ARG A 288 4.97 -6.83 -18.60
C ARG A 288 4.48 -6.05 -19.82
N HIS A 289 4.88 -4.79 -19.91
CA HIS A 289 4.60 -3.98 -21.09
C HIS A 289 5.51 -4.45 -22.23
N ASP A 290 4.91 -4.89 -23.33
CA ASP A 290 5.57 -5.42 -24.51
C ASP A 290 5.28 -4.54 -25.74
N GLU A 291 6.33 -3.95 -26.30
CA GLU A 291 6.23 -3.07 -27.48
C GLU A 291 5.79 -3.80 -28.77
N PRO A 292 6.31 -4.99 -29.10
CA PRO A 292 5.80 -5.77 -30.23
C PRO A 292 4.30 -5.98 -30.18
N PHE A 293 3.75 -6.33 -29.00
CA PHE A 293 2.32 -6.48 -28.81
C PHE A 293 1.56 -5.16 -29.06
N GLY A 294 2.00 -4.05 -28.46
CA GLY A 294 1.38 -2.74 -28.66
C GLY A 294 1.44 -2.27 -30.13
N LYS A 295 2.56 -2.50 -30.82
CA LYS A 295 2.70 -2.24 -32.26
C LYS A 295 1.71 -3.09 -33.08
N GLY A 296 1.61 -4.38 -32.77
CA GLY A 296 0.66 -5.27 -33.43
C GLY A 296 -0.79 -4.84 -33.24
N ARG A 297 -1.15 -4.29 -32.07
CA ARG A 297 -2.48 -3.70 -31.86
C ARG A 297 -2.72 -2.46 -32.72
N ALA A 298 -1.75 -1.55 -32.82
CA ALA A 298 -1.86 -0.36 -33.66
C ALA A 298 -2.04 -0.76 -35.14
N GLU A 299 -1.29 -1.74 -35.62
CA GLU A 299 -1.40 -2.32 -36.97
C GLU A 299 -2.79 -2.90 -37.24
N ARG A 300 -3.27 -3.79 -36.37
CA ARG A 300 -4.61 -4.40 -36.51
C ARG A 300 -5.71 -3.34 -36.49
N ALA A 301 -5.58 -2.33 -35.64
CA ALA A 301 -6.55 -1.26 -35.51
C ALA A 301 -6.55 -0.30 -36.72
N LEU A 302 -5.41 -0.12 -37.40
CA LEU A 302 -5.37 0.61 -38.68
C LEU A 302 -6.04 -0.21 -39.78
N LEU A 303 -5.68 -1.49 -39.93
CA LEU A 303 -6.26 -2.39 -40.93
C LEU A 303 -7.78 -2.48 -40.79
N ALA A 304 -8.29 -2.66 -39.56
CA ALA A 304 -9.73 -2.69 -39.27
C ALA A 304 -10.46 -1.42 -39.72
N ARG A 305 -9.87 -0.23 -39.51
CA ARG A 305 -10.44 1.06 -39.94
C ARG A 305 -10.41 1.26 -41.45
N ARG A 306 -9.45 0.63 -42.12
CA ARG A 306 -9.24 0.72 -43.58
C ARG A 306 -10.02 -0.32 -44.38
N MET A 307 -10.71 -1.26 -43.73
CA MET A 307 -11.53 -2.26 -44.44
C MET A 307 -12.61 -1.68 -45.36
N GLY A 308 -13.11 -0.49 -45.04
CA GLY A 308 -14.07 0.23 -45.89
C GLY A 308 -13.45 1.15 -46.93
N ARG A 309 -12.12 1.17 -47.08
CA ARG A 309 -11.45 2.10 -48.00
C ARG A 309 -11.74 1.78 -49.46
N GLY A 310 -11.79 0.51 -49.83
CA GLY A 310 -12.05 0.06 -51.20
C GLY A 310 -13.01 -1.12 -51.15
N GLN A 311 -14.21 -0.95 -51.71
CA GLN A 311 -15.27 -1.96 -51.67
C GLN A 311 -15.91 -2.13 -53.04
N VAL A 312 -16.28 -3.37 -53.34
CA VAL A 312 -17.02 -3.76 -54.55
C VAL A 312 -18.39 -4.28 -54.12
N ALA A 313 -19.45 -3.52 -54.40
CA ALA A 313 -20.81 -4.01 -54.28
C ALA A 313 -21.26 -4.62 -55.61
N PHE A 314 -22.08 -5.66 -55.57
CA PHE A 314 -22.49 -6.38 -56.78
C PHE A 314 -23.81 -7.12 -56.57
N ASP A 315 -24.50 -7.41 -57.67
CA ASP A 315 -25.66 -8.30 -57.70
C ASP A 315 -25.29 -9.56 -58.49
N THR A 316 -25.89 -10.71 -58.17
CA THR A 316 -25.50 -12.00 -58.77
C THR A 316 -26.66 -13.00 -58.73
N ASN A 317 -26.51 -14.14 -59.40
CA ASN A 317 -27.35 -15.33 -59.20
C ASN A 317 -26.62 -16.50 -58.53
N CYS A 318 -25.40 -16.27 -58.02
CA CYS A 318 -24.57 -17.27 -57.35
C CYS A 318 -24.77 -17.22 -55.83
N PRO A 319 -25.61 -18.07 -55.22
CA PRO A 319 -25.81 -18.03 -53.77
C PRO A 319 -24.59 -18.54 -52.98
N ASP A 320 -23.55 -19.08 -53.62
CA ASP A 320 -22.34 -19.60 -52.98
C ASP A 320 -21.21 -18.58 -52.81
N VAL A 321 -21.39 -17.35 -53.28
CA VAL A 321 -20.51 -16.22 -52.93
C VAL A 321 -20.80 -15.74 -51.49
N ALA A 322 -20.71 -16.65 -50.52
CA ALA A 322 -21.00 -16.41 -49.12
C ALA A 322 -19.95 -15.49 -48.45
N PRO A 323 -20.28 -14.78 -47.36
CA PRO A 323 -19.28 -14.04 -46.59
C PRO A 323 -18.13 -14.94 -46.12
N GLY A 324 -16.89 -14.51 -46.39
CA GLY A 324 -15.68 -15.30 -46.17
C GLY A 324 -15.16 -16.04 -47.41
N ALA A 325 -15.96 -16.18 -48.47
CA ALA A 325 -15.52 -16.75 -49.74
C ALA A 325 -14.70 -15.74 -50.55
N ILE A 326 -13.74 -16.24 -51.32
CA ILE A 326 -12.97 -15.43 -52.28
C ILE A 326 -13.38 -15.81 -53.69
N PHE A 327 -13.79 -14.84 -54.50
CA PHE A 327 -14.19 -15.08 -55.90
C PHE A 327 -13.57 -14.03 -56.85
N ASN A 328 -13.73 -14.26 -58.14
CA ASN A 328 -13.25 -13.39 -59.20
C ASN A 328 -14.43 -13.00 -60.11
N ILE A 329 -14.47 -11.73 -60.55
CA ILE A 329 -15.42 -11.24 -61.54
C ILE A 329 -14.69 -11.23 -62.88
N GLY A 330 -15.18 -12.00 -63.85
CA GLY A 330 -14.63 -12.11 -65.19
C GLY A 330 -15.15 -11.03 -66.13
N HIS A 331 -14.32 -10.59 -67.06
CA HIS A 331 -14.69 -9.68 -68.16
C HIS A 331 -15.30 -8.34 -67.74
N HIS A 332 -15.03 -7.88 -66.51
CA HIS A 332 -15.47 -6.56 -66.07
C HIS A 332 -14.61 -5.46 -66.73
N PRO A 333 -15.20 -4.32 -67.18
CA PRO A 333 -14.46 -3.29 -67.91
C PRO A 333 -13.49 -2.45 -67.06
N HIS A 334 -13.66 -2.43 -65.73
CA HIS A 334 -12.83 -1.64 -64.82
C HIS A 334 -11.47 -2.31 -64.53
N PRO A 335 -10.33 -1.61 -64.66
CA PRO A 335 -8.98 -2.21 -64.58
C PRO A 335 -8.64 -2.82 -63.22
N ASP A 336 -9.21 -2.33 -62.12
CA ASP A 336 -8.99 -2.92 -60.79
C ASP A 336 -9.74 -4.25 -60.59
N ILE A 337 -10.75 -4.54 -61.42
CA ILE A 337 -11.57 -5.76 -61.35
C ILE A 337 -11.28 -6.58 -62.60
N THR A 338 -10.26 -7.43 -62.51
CA THR A 338 -9.85 -8.34 -63.57
C THR A 338 -10.25 -9.78 -63.24
N ASP A 339 -10.17 -10.66 -64.24
CA ASP A 339 -10.34 -12.11 -64.08
C ASP A 339 -9.45 -12.72 -62.98
N GLY A 340 -8.32 -12.08 -62.65
CA GLY A 340 -7.39 -12.49 -61.59
C GLY A 340 -7.56 -11.76 -60.25
N THR A 341 -8.37 -10.71 -60.19
CA THR A 341 -8.59 -9.91 -58.97
C THR A 341 -9.37 -10.73 -57.96
N ASN A 342 -8.75 -11.07 -56.82
CA ASN A 342 -9.40 -11.82 -55.75
C ASN A 342 -10.23 -10.87 -54.88
N LEU A 343 -11.54 -11.13 -54.80
CA LEU A 343 -12.48 -10.36 -54.00
C LEU A 343 -12.99 -11.23 -52.84
N LEU A 344 -12.73 -10.81 -51.61
CA LEU A 344 -13.24 -11.43 -50.40
C LEU A 344 -14.64 -10.87 -50.10
N VAL A 345 -15.66 -11.73 -50.13
CA VAL A 345 -17.03 -11.35 -49.78
C VAL A 345 -17.12 -11.06 -48.29
N ILE A 346 -17.68 -9.90 -47.94
CA ILE A 346 -17.85 -9.44 -46.56
C ILE A 346 -19.31 -9.45 -46.11
N ASP A 347 -20.26 -9.34 -47.05
CA ASP A 347 -21.68 -9.52 -46.79
C ASP A 347 -22.43 -10.00 -48.04
N LEU A 348 -23.57 -10.65 -47.78
CA LEU A 348 -24.47 -11.17 -48.79
C LEU A 348 -25.91 -11.07 -48.27
N ARG A 349 -26.81 -10.61 -49.14
CA ARG A 349 -28.25 -10.62 -48.93
C ARG A 349 -28.92 -11.39 -50.07
N ILE A 350 -29.76 -12.35 -49.70
CA ILE A 350 -30.55 -13.18 -50.62
C ILE A 350 -32.03 -12.94 -50.29
N GLU A 351 -32.83 -12.57 -51.26
CA GLU A 351 -34.27 -12.41 -51.11
C GLU A 351 -35.01 -13.06 -52.28
N GLY A 352 -36.06 -13.83 -51.98
CA GLY A 352 -36.81 -14.50 -53.04
C GLY A 352 -38.07 -15.22 -52.58
N SER A 353 -38.81 -15.73 -53.56
CA SER A 353 -39.98 -16.59 -53.41
C SER A 353 -39.82 -17.85 -54.28
N PRO A 354 -40.63 -18.90 -54.09
CA PRO A 354 -40.59 -20.07 -54.98
C PRO A 354 -40.98 -19.78 -56.44
N GLN A 355 -41.70 -18.68 -56.68
CA GLN A 355 -42.36 -18.37 -57.96
C GLN A 355 -41.71 -17.19 -58.70
N ASP A 356 -40.92 -16.38 -57.99
CA ASP A 356 -40.27 -15.18 -58.53
C ASP A 356 -38.75 -15.39 -58.68
N GLU A 357 -38.14 -14.51 -59.48
CA GLU A 357 -36.68 -14.36 -59.53
C GLU A 357 -36.11 -13.92 -58.18
N TRP A 358 -34.89 -14.37 -57.88
CA TRP A 358 -34.23 -14.05 -56.62
C TRP A 358 -33.30 -12.86 -56.79
N ASN A 359 -33.31 -11.98 -55.79
CA ASN A 359 -32.35 -10.89 -55.70
C ASN A 359 -31.22 -11.30 -54.75
N ILE A 360 -30.01 -11.47 -55.30
CA ILE A 360 -28.81 -11.70 -54.52
C ILE A 360 -27.89 -10.51 -54.71
N SER A 361 -27.60 -9.81 -53.62
CA SER A 361 -26.69 -8.67 -53.59
C SER A 361 -25.63 -8.89 -52.52
N GLY A 362 -24.41 -8.43 -52.76
CA GLY A 362 -23.31 -8.60 -51.82
C GLY A 362 -22.29 -7.48 -51.91
N ARG A 363 -21.39 -7.45 -50.93
CA ARG A 363 -20.20 -6.60 -50.93
C ARG A 363 -18.96 -7.44 -50.71
N ALA A 364 -17.89 -7.04 -51.38
CA ALA A 364 -16.58 -7.61 -51.24
C ALA A 364 -15.51 -6.53 -51.05
N VAL A 365 -14.37 -6.95 -50.54
CA VAL A 365 -13.13 -6.18 -50.44
C VAL A 365 -12.03 -6.90 -51.21
N PHE A 366 -10.99 -6.17 -51.61
CA PHE A 366 -9.85 -6.77 -52.27
C PHE A 366 -9.06 -7.68 -51.30
N ALA A 367 -8.76 -8.90 -51.72
CA ALA A 367 -8.08 -9.91 -50.90
C ALA A 367 -6.54 -9.79 -50.94
N ASP A 368 -6.00 -8.81 -51.66
CA ASP A 368 -4.58 -8.43 -51.62
C ASP A 368 -4.23 -7.59 -50.37
N VAL A 369 -5.24 -7.02 -49.70
CA VAL A 369 -5.13 -6.36 -48.41
C VAL A 369 -5.47 -7.32 -47.29
N VAL A 370 -4.67 -7.29 -46.21
CA VAL A 370 -4.91 -8.09 -45.00
C VAL A 370 -6.25 -7.71 -44.38
N TYR A 371 -7.14 -8.69 -44.18
CA TYR A 371 -8.48 -8.46 -43.63
C TYR A 371 -8.44 -8.39 -42.10
N ARG A 372 -9.02 -7.34 -41.50
CA ARG A 372 -9.26 -7.27 -40.05
C ARG A 372 -10.70 -6.84 -39.77
N PRO A 373 -11.42 -7.46 -38.83
CA PRO A 373 -12.81 -7.09 -38.56
C PRO A 373 -12.91 -5.62 -38.12
N PRO A 374 -13.95 -4.88 -38.54
CA PRO A 374 -14.19 -3.52 -38.05
C PRO A 374 -14.39 -3.48 -36.52
N LEU A 375 -13.81 -2.46 -35.86
CA LEU A 375 -13.97 -2.23 -34.41
C LEU A 375 -15.35 -1.57 -34.14
N ARG A 376 -16.39 -2.37 -33.98
CA ARG A 376 -17.79 -1.92 -33.81
C ARG A 376 -18.26 -2.01 -32.37
N THR A 377 -17.78 -3.00 -31.62
CA THR A 377 -18.34 -3.33 -30.32
C THR A 377 -17.71 -2.46 -29.23
N PRO A 378 -18.49 -1.60 -28.56
CA PRO A 378 -17.95 -0.69 -27.56
C PRO A 378 -17.48 -1.46 -26.32
N LYS A 379 -16.31 -1.09 -25.78
CA LYS A 379 -15.86 -1.58 -24.48
C LYS A 379 -16.62 -0.87 -23.35
N PRO A 380 -17.13 -1.58 -22.34
CA PRO A 380 -17.72 -0.95 -21.15
C PRO A 380 -16.74 -0.01 -20.46
N LYS A 381 -17.24 1.11 -19.93
CA LYS A 381 -16.48 2.06 -19.12
C LYS A 381 -17.08 2.22 -17.73
N LEU A 382 -16.25 2.20 -16.69
CA LEU A 382 -16.58 2.48 -15.30
C LEU A 382 -16.04 3.84 -14.89
N ASN A 383 -16.92 4.85 -14.89
CA ASN A 383 -16.55 6.20 -14.44
C ASN A 383 -16.82 6.41 -12.93
N ASN A 384 -17.00 5.33 -12.17
CA ASN A 384 -17.28 5.36 -10.74
C ASN A 384 -16.17 4.63 -9.95
N VAL A 385 -16.30 4.71 -8.62
CA VAL A 385 -15.46 3.98 -7.68
C VAL A 385 -16.32 2.87 -7.04
N GLN A 386 -15.72 1.70 -6.81
CA GLN A 386 -16.41 0.53 -6.29
C GLN A 386 -15.72 -0.03 -5.04
N SER A 387 -16.49 -0.52 -4.09
CA SER A 387 -15.93 -1.27 -2.96
C SER A 387 -15.41 -2.64 -3.41
N ALA A 388 -14.29 -3.06 -2.84
CA ALA A 388 -13.75 -4.41 -2.96
C ALA A 388 -13.08 -4.82 -1.64
N THR A 389 -12.98 -6.13 -1.41
CA THR A 389 -12.33 -6.68 -0.22
C THR A 389 -10.90 -7.07 -0.57
N VAL A 390 -9.92 -6.63 0.21
CA VAL A 390 -8.51 -7.04 0.05
C VAL A 390 -8.36 -8.53 0.36
N VAL A 391 -7.64 -9.27 -0.47
CA VAL A 391 -7.47 -10.73 -0.37
C VAL A 391 -6.01 -11.15 -0.49
N GLY A 392 -5.71 -12.36 -0.04
CA GLY A 392 -4.37 -12.94 -0.10
C GLY A 392 -4.38 -14.41 0.32
N PRO A 393 -3.18 -15.04 0.44
CA PRO A 393 -3.06 -16.44 0.80
C PRO A 393 -3.63 -16.72 2.19
N ALA A 394 -4.13 -17.93 2.40
CA ALA A 394 -4.66 -18.37 3.68
C ALA A 394 -3.60 -18.23 4.80
N GLY A 395 -4.02 -17.71 5.96
CA GLY A 395 -3.16 -17.54 7.14
C GLY A 395 -2.28 -16.28 7.15
N GLN A 396 -2.32 -15.44 6.11
CA GLN A 396 -1.65 -14.14 6.09
C GLN A 396 -2.60 -13.01 6.49
N GLU A 397 -2.07 -11.93 7.09
CA GLU A 397 -2.80 -10.66 7.28
C GLU A 397 -2.47 -9.61 6.22
N ILE A 398 -1.28 -9.70 5.63
CA ILE A 398 -0.76 -8.71 4.68
C ILE A 398 -0.17 -9.48 3.50
N HIS A 399 -0.68 -9.20 2.30
CA HIS A 399 -0.17 -9.76 1.05
C HIS A 399 0.04 -8.63 0.05
N VAL A 400 1.31 -8.37 -0.26
CA VAL A 400 1.74 -7.14 -0.93
C VAL A 400 3.03 -7.40 -1.73
N ASP A 401 3.17 -6.71 -2.85
CA ASP A 401 4.38 -6.77 -3.69
C ASP A 401 5.37 -5.61 -3.39
N GLU A 402 6.47 -5.50 -4.16
CA GLU A 402 7.48 -4.46 -4.01
C GLU A 402 6.99 -3.02 -4.24
N PHE A 403 5.83 -2.85 -4.89
CA PHE A 403 5.20 -1.55 -5.16
C PHE A 403 4.11 -1.19 -4.16
N GLY A 404 3.85 -2.02 -3.15
CA GLY A 404 2.74 -1.80 -2.23
C GLY A 404 1.37 -2.13 -2.85
N ARG A 405 1.33 -2.93 -3.92
CA ARG A 405 0.10 -3.40 -4.58
C ARG A 405 -0.53 -4.51 -3.77
N VAL A 406 -1.86 -4.59 -3.80
CA VAL A 406 -2.63 -5.67 -3.16
C VAL A 406 -3.57 -6.31 -4.17
N ARG A 407 -4.14 -7.47 -3.84
CA ARG A 407 -5.21 -8.11 -4.62
C ARG A 407 -6.55 -7.88 -3.92
N VAL A 408 -7.63 -7.90 -4.69
CA VAL A 408 -8.98 -7.69 -4.16
C VAL A 408 -9.98 -8.69 -4.75
N GLN A 409 -11.08 -8.90 -4.05
CA GLN A 409 -12.29 -9.55 -4.56
C GLN A 409 -13.38 -8.49 -4.69
N PHE A 410 -13.94 -8.35 -5.90
CA PHE A 410 -15.10 -7.48 -6.11
C PHE A 410 -16.40 -8.17 -5.68
N PRO A 411 -17.38 -7.45 -5.10
CA PRO A 411 -18.65 -8.04 -4.68
C PRO A 411 -19.48 -8.66 -5.82
N TRP A 412 -19.29 -8.16 -7.05
CA TRP A 412 -19.99 -8.67 -8.25
C TRP A 412 -19.27 -9.87 -8.89
N ASP A 413 -18.03 -10.16 -8.50
CA ASP A 413 -17.32 -11.32 -9.00
C ASP A 413 -17.78 -12.58 -8.25
N ARG A 414 -18.56 -13.40 -8.96
CA ARG A 414 -19.18 -14.62 -8.44
C ARG A 414 -18.28 -15.85 -8.58
N GLU A 415 -17.23 -15.77 -9.39
CA GLU A 415 -16.33 -16.91 -9.66
C GLU A 415 -15.09 -16.89 -8.77
N GLY A 416 -14.74 -15.73 -8.21
CA GLY A 416 -13.64 -15.58 -7.27
C GLY A 416 -13.88 -16.30 -5.94
N LYS A 417 -12.78 -16.66 -5.28
CA LYS A 417 -12.75 -17.52 -4.09
C LYS A 417 -12.33 -16.79 -2.82
N PHE A 418 -12.21 -15.46 -2.88
CA PHE A 418 -11.66 -14.63 -1.80
C PHE A 418 -10.23 -15.04 -1.39
N ASP A 419 -9.44 -15.49 -2.36
CA ASP A 419 -8.03 -15.88 -2.19
C ASP A 419 -7.10 -14.99 -3.03
N ASP A 420 -5.81 -15.29 -3.02
CA ASP A 420 -4.81 -14.58 -3.80
C ASP A 420 -4.91 -14.82 -5.32
N GLY A 421 -5.87 -15.61 -5.81
CA GLY A 421 -6.21 -15.77 -7.22
C GLY A 421 -7.34 -14.86 -7.70
N SER A 422 -7.94 -14.06 -6.83
CA SER A 422 -9.18 -13.30 -7.13
C SER A 422 -8.99 -12.15 -8.13
N SER A 423 -7.83 -11.50 -8.14
CA SER A 423 -7.53 -10.40 -9.08
C SER A 423 -6.04 -10.31 -9.42
N CYS A 424 -5.73 -9.45 -10.39
CA CYS A 424 -4.37 -8.97 -10.63
C CYS A 424 -3.86 -8.12 -9.46
N TRP A 425 -2.59 -7.74 -9.51
CA TRP A 425 -1.99 -6.81 -8.56
C TRP A 425 -2.45 -5.36 -8.82
N ILE A 426 -3.07 -4.74 -7.82
CA ILE A 426 -3.68 -3.41 -7.92
C ILE A 426 -2.88 -2.39 -7.11
N ARG A 427 -2.46 -1.29 -7.76
CA ARG A 427 -1.76 -0.19 -7.08
C ARG A 427 -2.66 0.52 -6.09
N VAL A 428 -2.08 0.89 -4.95
CA VAL A 428 -2.77 1.56 -3.84
C VAL A 428 -2.31 3.01 -3.75
N SER A 429 -3.26 3.93 -3.88
CA SER A 429 -3.04 5.35 -3.61
C SER A 429 -2.58 5.56 -2.16
N GLN A 430 -1.56 6.39 -1.98
CA GLN A 430 -0.99 6.74 -0.69
C GLN A 430 -1.27 8.20 -0.35
N GLY A 431 -1.26 8.55 0.94
CA GLY A 431 -1.46 9.94 1.39
C GLY A 431 -0.34 10.89 0.92
N TRP A 432 0.88 10.36 0.75
CA TRP A 432 2.02 11.08 0.19
C TRP A 432 3.04 10.07 -0.36
N ALA A 433 3.49 10.22 -1.61
CA ALA A 433 4.47 9.31 -2.23
C ALA A 433 5.55 10.10 -2.99
N GLY A 434 6.80 10.00 -2.53
CA GLY A 434 7.98 10.58 -3.16
C GLY A 434 9.09 9.55 -3.36
N THR A 435 10.22 9.98 -3.92
CA THR A 435 11.37 9.10 -4.21
C THR A 435 12.07 8.67 -2.91
N GLY A 436 11.68 7.53 -2.36
CA GLY A 436 12.26 6.97 -1.13
C GLY A 436 11.73 7.61 0.17
N TYR A 437 10.64 8.37 0.10
CA TYR A 437 9.98 8.99 1.27
C TYR A 437 8.47 9.10 1.04
N GLY A 438 7.69 9.28 2.12
CA GLY A 438 6.25 9.45 2.04
C GLY A 438 5.50 8.72 3.17
N MET A 439 4.21 8.50 2.96
CA MET A 439 3.34 7.70 3.82
C MET A 439 3.04 6.37 3.15
N ILE A 440 3.16 5.27 3.90
CA ILE A 440 2.78 3.95 3.42
C ILE A 440 1.84 3.28 4.43
N VAL A 441 0.62 2.99 4.01
CA VAL A 441 -0.37 2.26 4.81
C VAL A 441 -0.93 1.14 3.95
N ILE A 442 -0.39 -0.06 4.07
CA ILE A 442 -0.77 -1.18 3.21
C ILE A 442 -2.14 -1.71 3.67
N PRO A 443 -3.16 -1.76 2.78
CA PRO A 443 -4.43 -2.42 3.10
C PRO A 443 -4.19 -3.89 3.47
N ARG A 444 -4.79 -4.35 4.57
CA ARG A 444 -4.68 -5.74 5.05
C ARG A 444 -5.78 -6.62 4.47
N ILE A 445 -5.51 -7.93 4.40
CA ILE A 445 -6.50 -8.93 3.98
C ILE A 445 -7.76 -8.79 4.83
N GLY A 446 -8.92 -8.84 4.17
CA GLY A 446 -10.23 -8.63 4.77
C GLY A 446 -10.66 -7.16 4.86
N GLN A 447 -9.79 -6.17 4.60
CA GLN A 447 -10.16 -4.75 4.62
C GLN A 447 -10.95 -4.33 3.36
N GLU A 448 -11.85 -3.38 3.52
CA GLU A 448 -12.62 -2.79 2.41
C GLU A 448 -11.86 -1.60 1.82
N VAL A 449 -11.68 -1.64 0.51
CA VAL A 449 -11.01 -0.60 -0.28
C VAL A 449 -11.93 -0.08 -1.36
N LEU A 450 -11.69 1.16 -1.76
CA LEU A 450 -12.36 1.81 -2.88
C LEU A 450 -11.47 1.73 -4.12
N VAL A 451 -11.99 1.15 -5.19
CA VAL A 451 -11.29 0.88 -6.45
C VAL A 451 -11.88 1.73 -7.57
N GLY A 452 -11.04 2.57 -8.18
CA GLY A 452 -11.30 3.26 -9.44
C GLY A 452 -10.65 2.54 -10.62
N PHE A 453 -10.87 3.06 -11.84
CA PHE A 453 -10.45 2.42 -13.09
C PHE A 453 -9.80 3.46 -14.02
N LEU A 454 -8.58 3.22 -14.49
CA LEU A 454 -7.83 4.17 -15.33
C LEU A 454 -8.51 4.31 -16.70
N ASP A 455 -8.80 5.54 -17.14
CA ASP A 455 -9.66 5.84 -18.32
C ASP A 455 -11.07 5.20 -18.28
N GLY A 456 -11.50 4.78 -17.09
CA GLY A 456 -12.70 3.98 -16.88
C GLY A 456 -12.59 2.55 -17.41
N ASP A 457 -11.40 2.05 -17.73
CA ASP A 457 -11.21 0.71 -18.29
C ASP A 457 -11.35 -0.36 -17.17
N PRO A 458 -12.34 -1.28 -17.25
CA PRO A 458 -12.50 -2.36 -16.27
C PRO A 458 -11.25 -3.23 -16.08
N ASP A 459 -10.37 -3.33 -17.08
CA ASP A 459 -9.14 -4.11 -17.04
C ASP A 459 -8.03 -3.41 -16.23
N MET A 460 -8.20 -2.13 -15.87
CA MET A 460 -7.16 -1.28 -15.28
C MET A 460 -7.55 -0.69 -13.92
N PRO A 461 -7.75 -1.54 -12.88
CA PRO A 461 -8.13 -1.08 -11.55
C PRO A 461 -7.00 -0.34 -10.81
N ILE A 462 -7.37 0.56 -9.92
CA ILE A 462 -6.48 1.27 -8.99
C ILE A 462 -7.23 1.56 -7.67
N ILE A 463 -6.62 1.25 -6.53
CA ILE A 463 -7.22 1.55 -5.22
C ILE A 463 -6.99 3.02 -4.89
N THR A 464 -8.07 3.74 -4.61
CA THR A 464 -8.07 5.20 -4.35
C THR A 464 -8.46 5.56 -2.93
N GLY A 465 -9.00 4.63 -2.15
CA GLY A 465 -9.46 4.91 -0.78
C GLY A 465 -9.69 3.67 0.06
N ARG A 466 -10.04 3.90 1.33
CA ARG A 466 -10.37 2.89 2.34
C ARG A 466 -11.60 3.37 3.11
N VAL A 467 -12.44 2.45 3.55
CA VAL A 467 -13.66 2.77 4.31
C VAL A 467 -13.83 1.83 5.49
N PHE A 468 -14.42 2.34 6.57
CA PHE A 468 -14.87 1.52 7.69
C PHE A 468 -16.26 0.95 7.38
N ASN A 469 -16.58 -0.21 7.96
CA ASN A 469 -17.88 -0.87 7.82
C ASN A 469 -18.27 -1.58 9.13
N ALA A 470 -19.35 -2.38 9.11
CA ALA A 470 -19.87 -3.03 10.31
C ALA A 470 -18.88 -4.04 10.95
N THR A 471 -17.96 -4.60 10.17
CA THR A 471 -16.93 -5.53 10.65
C THR A 471 -15.62 -4.80 10.95
N GLN A 472 -15.22 -3.89 10.05
CA GLN A 472 -14.07 -3.01 10.19
C GLN A 472 -14.51 -1.71 10.82
N ILE A 473 -14.72 -1.73 12.13
CA ILE A 473 -15.21 -0.57 12.86
C ILE A 473 -14.16 0.53 12.94
N VAL A 474 -14.64 1.76 13.16
CA VAL A 474 -13.79 2.91 13.47
C VAL A 474 -12.98 2.68 14.76
N PRO A 475 -11.78 3.26 14.92
CA PRO A 475 -10.90 3.03 16.08
C PRO A 475 -11.51 3.44 17.43
N TYR A 476 -12.45 4.37 17.42
CA TYR A 476 -13.16 4.88 18.59
C TYR A 476 -14.66 4.88 18.34
N GLU A 477 -15.44 4.53 19.37
CA GLU A 477 -16.90 4.51 19.32
C GLU A 477 -17.47 5.88 18.87
N LEU A 478 -18.22 5.87 17.76
CA LEU A 478 -18.94 7.03 17.24
C LEU A 478 -20.46 6.86 17.42
N PRO A 479 -21.20 7.95 17.71
CA PRO A 479 -20.78 9.35 17.74
C PRO A 479 -20.19 9.85 19.08
N LYS A 480 -19.96 8.96 20.06
CA LYS A 480 -19.49 9.31 21.42
C LYS A 480 -18.17 10.09 21.41
N TYR A 481 -17.19 9.64 20.65
CA TYR A 481 -15.85 10.27 20.55
C TYR A 481 -15.66 11.03 19.24
N LYS A 482 -16.68 11.79 18.80
CA LYS A 482 -16.67 12.54 17.53
C LYS A 482 -15.63 13.65 17.39
N THR A 483 -14.98 14.04 18.49
CA THR A 483 -13.92 15.05 18.55
C THR A 483 -12.52 14.43 18.52
N ARG A 484 -12.41 13.10 18.38
CA ARG A 484 -11.12 12.41 18.28
C ARG A 484 -10.68 12.20 16.84
N SER A 485 -9.42 12.49 16.59
CA SER A 485 -8.70 12.14 15.36
C SER A 485 -7.51 11.26 15.71
N ALA A 486 -7.28 10.16 14.99
CA ALA A 486 -6.21 9.23 15.36
C ALA A 486 -5.60 8.48 14.18
N TRP A 487 -4.32 8.13 14.34
CA TRP A 487 -3.65 7.08 13.59
C TRP A 487 -3.35 5.93 14.55
N LYS A 488 -4.12 4.86 14.44
CA LYS A 488 -4.01 3.67 15.29
C LYS A 488 -3.62 2.45 14.46
N SER A 489 -2.51 1.80 14.81
CA SER A 489 -2.06 0.57 14.15
C SER A 489 -2.68 -0.67 14.81
N ASN A 490 -2.36 -1.85 14.28
CA ASN A 490 -2.53 -3.11 15.00
C ASN A 490 -1.25 -3.93 14.79
N SER A 491 -0.76 -4.59 15.83
CA SER A 491 0.37 -5.53 15.71
C SER A 491 0.06 -6.62 14.67
N SER A 492 1.09 -7.15 14.01
CA SER A 492 0.97 -8.15 12.95
C SER A 492 2.14 -9.13 13.08
N LEU A 493 1.96 -10.44 12.93
CA LEU A 493 0.70 -11.19 12.74
C LEU A 493 0.02 -11.50 14.10
N GLY A 494 -1.31 -11.64 14.12
CA GLY A 494 -2.12 -12.07 15.27
C GLY A 494 -2.46 -10.99 16.30
N GLY A 495 -2.63 -9.73 15.86
CA GLY A 495 -2.49 -8.53 16.70
C GLY A 495 -3.41 -8.40 17.92
N ASN A 496 -2.79 -8.30 19.11
CA ASN A 496 -3.37 -7.94 20.42
C ASN A 496 -2.74 -6.67 21.04
N GLY A 497 -2.17 -5.78 20.21
CA GLY A 497 -1.47 -4.57 20.67
C GLY A 497 -1.39 -3.50 19.57
N PHE A 498 -1.07 -2.25 19.91
CA PHE A 498 -1.10 -1.15 18.95
C PHE A 498 -0.16 0.02 19.28
N ASN A 499 0.27 0.72 18.23
CA ASN A 499 0.87 2.04 18.33
C ASN A 499 -0.17 3.08 17.93
N GLU A 500 -0.10 4.25 18.55
CA GLU A 500 -1.10 5.30 18.31
C GLU A 500 -0.54 6.71 18.48
N ILE A 501 -1.03 7.63 17.64
CA ILE A 501 -1.07 9.06 17.89
C ILE A 501 -2.54 9.48 17.80
N MET A 502 -3.07 10.05 18.88
CA MET A 502 -4.47 10.50 18.97
C MET A 502 -4.53 11.95 19.45
N PHE A 503 -5.45 12.71 18.86
CA PHE A 503 -5.79 14.08 19.21
C PHE A 503 -7.25 14.13 19.66
N GLU A 504 -7.50 14.64 20.87
CA GLU A 504 -8.82 14.97 21.39
C GLU A 504 -9.01 16.48 21.32
N ASP A 505 -10.01 16.92 20.57
CA ASP A 505 -10.34 18.34 20.37
C ASP A 505 -11.56 18.79 21.20
N LEU A 506 -11.96 17.99 22.20
CA LEU A 506 -12.99 18.40 23.14
C LEU A 506 -12.51 19.58 23.98
N LYS A 507 -13.12 20.76 23.76
CA LYS A 507 -12.77 22.00 24.44
C LYS A 507 -12.61 21.82 25.96
N THR A 508 -11.54 22.37 26.53
CA THR A 508 -11.12 22.24 27.95
C THR A 508 -10.69 20.85 28.41
N LYS A 509 -10.69 19.87 27.50
CA LYS A 509 -10.28 18.47 27.73
C LYS A 509 -9.37 17.98 26.59
N GLU A 510 -8.69 18.91 25.93
CA GLU A 510 -7.81 18.62 24.81
C GLU A 510 -6.67 17.70 25.26
N LEU A 511 -6.34 16.71 24.43
CA LEU A 511 -5.31 15.73 24.74
C LEU A 511 -4.57 15.32 23.47
N VAL A 512 -3.24 15.29 23.54
CA VAL A 512 -2.40 14.54 22.59
C VAL A 512 -1.93 13.28 23.30
N TRP A 513 -2.33 12.12 22.78
CA TRP A 513 -1.92 10.81 23.30
C TRP A 513 -0.96 10.16 22.32
N MET A 514 0.16 9.64 22.83
CA MET A 514 1.14 8.88 22.06
C MET A 514 1.43 7.57 22.78
N GLN A 515 1.16 6.46 22.11
CA GLN A 515 1.43 5.11 22.60
C GLN A 515 2.39 4.39 21.68
N ALA A 516 3.42 3.79 22.27
CA ALA A 516 4.27 2.80 21.62
C ALA A 516 4.06 1.45 22.31
N GLU A 517 3.68 0.43 21.55
CA GLU A 517 3.41 -0.92 22.07
C GLU A 517 4.67 -1.55 22.71
N LYS A 518 5.86 -1.19 22.19
CA LYS A 518 7.12 -1.80 22.62
C LYS A 518 8.22 -0.78 22.91
N ASN A 519 8.87 -0.28 21.86
CA ASN A 519 10.01 0.62 21.97
C ASN A 519 9.65 1.97 21.33
N LEU A 520 9.91 3.07 22.04
CA LEU A 520 9.89 4.43 21.50
C LEU A 520 11.31 4.97 21.41
N ARG A 521 11.74 5.37 20.21
CA ARG A 521 13.03 6.06 19.98
C ARG A 521 12.77 7.42 19.37
N LYS A 522 13.29 8.47 20.00
CA LYS A 522 13.32 9.83 19.47
C LYS A 522 14.75 10.20 19.11
N LEU A 523 14.95 10.76 17.92
CA LEU A 523 16.24 11.31 17.46
C LEU A 523 16.01 12.74 16.97
N VAL A 524 16.64 13.70 17.64
CA VAL A 524 16.66 15.11 17.24
C VAL A 524 18.08 15.44 16.82
N LYS A 525 18.26 15.88 15.57
CA LYS A 525 19.59 16.12 14.99
C LYS A 525 20.20 17.48 15.34
N ASN A 526 19.39 18.40 15.85
CA ASN A 526 19.84 19.74 16.24
C ASN A 526 19.32 20.06 17.66
N ASP A 527 18.25 20.83 17.77
CA ASP A 527 17.74 21.30 19.06
C ASP A 527 16.38 20.68 19.39
N GLU A 528 16.22 20.25 20.64
CA GLU A 528 14.93 19.90 21.23
C GLU A 528 14.58 20.93 22.30
N ILE A 529 13.40 21.54 22.17
CA ILE A 529 12.86 22.47 23.16
C ILE A 529 11.54 21.89 23.68
N ILE A 530 11.40 21.79 25.01
CA ILE A 530 10.18 21.34 25.67
C ILE A 530 9.71 22.45 26.60
N THR A 531 8.46 22.88 26.44
CA THR A 531 7.81 23.86 27.32
C THR A 531 6.53 23.24 27.86
N ILE A 532 6.39 23.24 29.19
CA ILE A 532 5.22 22.72 29.90
C ILE A 532 4.59 23.89 30.64
N GLY A 533 3.32 24.20 30.33
CA GLY A 533 2.62 25.35 30.92
C GLY A 533 2.11 25.13 32.34
N HIS A 534 2.10 23.88 32.81
CA HIS A 534 1.69 23.48 34.16
C HIS A 534 2.63 22.37 34.67
N ASP A 535 2.13 21.15 34.91
CA ASP A 535 2.91 20.08 35.51
C ASP A 535 3.52 19.10 34.50
N ARG A 536 4.70 18.56 34.83
CA ARG A 536 5.31 17.40 34.15
C ARG A 536 5.55 16.28 35.16
N GLN A 537 4.98 15.11 34.89
CA GLN A 537 5.25 13.88 35.63
C GLN A 537 6.04 12.90 34.77
N LYS A 538 7.03 12.23 35.37
CA LYS A 538 7.84 11.19 34.73
C LYS A 538 7.98 10.01 35.67
N TYR A 539 7.67 8.82 35.19
CA TYR A 539 7.78 7.58 35.94
C TYR A 539 8.56 6.53 35.14
N VAL A 540 9.62 5.98 35.72
CA VAL A 540 10.47 4.96 35.10
C VAL A 540 10.59 3.79 36.06
N VAL A 541 10.05 2.62 35.68
CA VAL A 541 9.95 1.44 36.57
C VAL A 541 11.33 0.85 36.90
N ARG A 542 12.26 0.89 35.96
CA ARG A 542 13.59 0.29 36.10
C ARG A 542 14.67 1.37 36.13
N THR A 543 15.26 1.65 34.98
CA THR A 543 16.49 2.44 34.90
C THR A 543 16.26 3.68 34.05
N GLU A 544 16.60 4.83 34.62
CA GLU A 544 16.80 6.07 33.89
C GLU A 544 18.29 6.35 33.77
N LEU A 545 18.75 6.65 32.55
CA LEU A 545 20.11 7.09 32.27
C LEU A 545 20.03 8.43 31.55
N GLU A 546 20.71 9.43 32.09
CA GLU A 546 20.83 10.76 31.50
C GLU A 546 22.32 11.10 31.34
N THR A 547 22.71 11.61 30.16
CA THR A 547 24.09 11.97 29.88
C THR A 547 24.12 13.32 29.19
N THR A 548 24.90 14.24 29.75
CA THR A 548 25.13 15.57 29.18
C THR A 548 26.63 15.73 28.98
N SER A 549 27.09 15.76 27.72
CA SER A 549 28.53 15.90 27.43
C SER A 549 29.05 17.33 27.64
N GLY A 550 28.18 18.32 27.46
CA GLY A 550 28.48 19.73 27.71
C GLY A 550 27.97 20.17 29.07
N THR A 551 27.25 21.29 29.09
CA THR A 551 26.74 21.90 30.33
C THR A 551 25.34 21.41 30.67
N ARG A 552 25.12 21.02 31.94
CA ARG A 552 23.79 20.83 32.53
C ARG A 552 23.53 21.95 33.53
N ILE A 553 22.40 22.65 33.38
CA ILE A 553 21.93 23.67 34.32
C ILE A 553 20.55 23.23 34.81
N GLU A 554 20.38 23.17 36.12
CA GLU A 554 19.10 22.87 36.76
C GLU A 554 18.78 23.98 37.77
N VAL A 555 17.60 24.59 37.63
CA VAL A 555 17.13 25.68 38.49
C VAL A 555 15.79 25.30 39.08
N THR A 556 15.70 25.31 40.41
CA THR A 556 14.45 25.09 41.15
C THR A 556 14.11 26.35 41.92
N GLY A 557 12.96 26.95 41.64
CA GLY A 557 12.60 28.26 42.22
C GLY A 557 12.09 28.21 43.67
N VAL A 558 11.58 27.06 44.11
CA VAL A 558 10.98 26.90 45.45
C VAL A 558 11.64 25.72 46.18
N ASN A 559 11.17 24.49 45.95
CA ASN A 559 11.60 23.31 46.70
C ASN A 559 12.18 22.25 45.78
N ARG A 560 13.34 21.69 46.15
CA ARG A 560 13.90 20.46 45.56
C ARG A 560 14.01 19.40 46.66
N THR A 561 13.44 18.22 46.41
CA THR A 561 13.56 17.06 47.29
C THR A 561 14.19 15.92 46.50
N GLU A 562 15.29 15.37 47.02
CA GLU A 562 16.01 14.24 46.43
C GLU A 562 16.10 13.13 47.48
N ILE A 563 15.59 11.94 47.16
CA ILE A 563 15.59 10.77 48.05
C ILE A 563 16.35 9.66 47.33
N THR A 564 17.34 9.07 47.99
CA THR A 564 18.11 7.92 47.49
C THR A 564 18.14 6.87 48.59
N ASP A 565 17.60 5.68 48.30
CA ASP A 565 17.39 4.65 49.33
C ASP A 565 18.64 3.84 49.66
N GLN A 566 19.57 3.72 48.70
CA GLN A 566 20.83 3.01 48.85
C GLN A 566 21.99 3.99 48.69
N ASP A 567 22.61 4.02 47.50
CA ASP A 567 23.86 4.73 47.30
C ASP A 567 23.67 5.99 46.45
N ARG A 568 24.28 7.10 46.93
CA ARG A 568 24.51 8.31 46.15
C ARG A 568 26.01 8.55 46.05
N SER A 569 26.54 8.61 44.84
CA SER A 569 27.95 8.94 44.57
C SER A 569 28.06 10.22 43.77
N LEU A 570 28.95 11.12 44.20
CA LEU A 570 29.22 12.39 43.53
C LEU A 570 30.72 12.55 43.31
N PHE A 571 31.11 12.79 42.05
CA PHE A 571 32.49 13.10 41.67
C PHE A 571 32.52 14.51 41.09
N VAL A 572 33.27 15.41 41.73
CA VAL A 572 33.45 16.79 41.28
C VAL A 572 34.92 16.95 40.86
N GLY A 573 35.16 17.30 39.60
CA GLY A 573 36.51 17.32 39.02
C GLY A 573 37.34 18.56 39.37
N ASP A 574 36.71 19.68 39.70
CA ASP A 574 37.40 20.93 40.00
C ASP A 574 36.80 21.59 41.26
N ASN A 575 35.72 22.37 41.13
CA ASN A 575 35.17 23.15 42.22
C ASN A 575 33.72 22.74 42.58
N SER A 576 33.42 22.73 43.89
CA SER A 576 32.06 22.64 44.44
C SER A 576 31.81 23.82 45.38
N LEU A 577 30.71 24.55 45.18
CA LEU A 577 30.30 25.67 46.03
C LEU A 577 28.92 25.37 46.61
N LYS A 578 28.82 25.38 47.94
CA LYS A 578 27.56 25.26 48.68
C LYS A 578 27.36 26.51 49.54
N MET A 579 26.22 27.18 49.39
CA MET A 579 25.81 28.28 50.25
C MET A 579 24.43 27.96 50.82
N VAL A 580 24.33 27.95 52.15
CA VAL A 580 23.08 27.79 52.89
C VAL A 580 22.84 29.08 53.67
N LYS A 581 21.70 29.74 53.44
CA LYS A 581 21.33 30.99 54.14
C LYS A 581 20.64 30.74 55.48
N GLY A 582 19.87 29.67 55.56
CA GLY A 582 19.24 29.18 56.79
C GLY A 582 20.10 28.09 57.42
N ASP A 583 19.44 27.02 57.86
CA ASP A 583 20.10 25.92 58.58
C ASP A 583 20.54 24.78 57.65
N GLU A 584 21.65 24.15 58.02
CA GLU A 584 22.15 22.92 57.41
C GLU A 584 22.25 21.84 58.49
N HIS A 585 21.59 20.70 58.26
CA HIS A 585 21.66 19.52 59.13
C HIS A 585 22.28 18.35 58.37
N GLU A 586 23.31 17.74 58.94
CA GLU A 586 23.96 16.54 58.42
C GLU A 586 24.02 15.48 59.51
N LYS A 587 23.45 14.29 59.24
CA LYS A 587 23.48 13.11 60.13
C LYS A 587 24.15 11.97 59.38
N THR A 588 25.18 11.38 59.99
CA THR A 588 25.87 10.20 59.48
C THR A 588 25.83 9.11 60.55
N GLU A 589 25.09 8.01 60.30
CA GLU A 589 25.02 6.87 61.24
C GLU A 589 26.32 6.03 61.23
N GLY A 590 27.00 6.01 60.08
CA GLY A 590 28.30 5.34 59.92
C GLY A 590 29.48 6.26 60.23
N ASN A 591 30.55 6.12 59.44
CA ASN A 591 31.75 6.94 59.58
C ASN A 591 31.72 8.15 58.64
N MET A 592 32.12 9.33 59.14
CA MET A 592 32.49 10.48 58.32
C MET A 592 34.02 10.53 58.18
N LYS A 593 34.52 10.68 56.95
CA LYS A 593 35.95 10.84 56.65
C LYS A 593 36.17 12.09 55.81
N LEU A 594 37.06 12.96 56.25
CA LEU A 594 37.43 14.19 55.56
C LEU A 594 38.94 14.20 55.32
N LEU A 595 39.36 14.28 54.06
CA LEU A 595 40.74 14.47 53.66
C LEU A 595 40.85 15.82 52.94
N ILE A 596 41.73 16.68 53.43
CA ILE A 596 41.99 17.99 52.86
C ILE A 596 43.48 18.05 52.57
N GLU A 597 43.82 18.15 51.29
CA GLU A 597 45.23 18.13 50.85
C GLU A 597 45.96 19.45 51.10
N LYS A 598 45.19 20.54 51.16
CA LYS A 598 45.69 21.90 51.43
C LYS A 598 45.12 22.40 52.75
N ASP A 599 44.40 23.52 52.72
CA ASP A 599 43.96 24.22 53.91
C ASP A 599 42.49 23.93 54.22
N GLN A 600 42.19 23.80 55.52
CA GLN A 600 40.84 23.82 56.04
C GLN A 600 40.65 25.08 56.90
N ASP A 601 39.87 26.03 56.39
CA ASP A 601 39.50 27.22 57.15
C ASP A 601 38.13 27.03 57.79
N ILE A 602 38.07 27.16 59.13
CA ILE A 602 36.81 27.12 59.89
C ILE A 602 36.67 28.44 60.64
N VAL A 603 35.65 29.22 60.27
CA VAL A 603 35.31 30.48 60.95
C VAL A 603 33.93 30.35 61.58
N VAL A 604 33.89 30.32 62.91
CA VAL A 604 32.65 30.34 63.68
C VAL A 604 32.50 31.71 64.34
N ARG A 605 31.48 32.48 63.96
CA ARG A 605 31.31 33.87 64.43
C ARG A 605 30.71 34.00 65.82
N GLN A 606 30.00 32.97 66.27
CA GLN A 606 29.35 32.93 67.58
C GLN A 606 30.02 31.84 68.41
N MET A 607 29.39 30.67 68.55
CA MET A 607 29.85 29.61 69.42
C MET A 607 30.17 28.35 68.62
N LYS A 608 31.37 27.79 68.82
CA LYS A 608 31.70 26.41 68.39
C LYS A 608 31.51 25.49 69.60
N ARG A 609 30.72 24.43 69.44
CA ARG A 609 30.61 23.33 70.42
C ARG A 609 31.10 22.05 69.78
N GLU A 610 31.93 21.31 70.50
CA GLU A 610 32.46 20.03 70.05
C GLU A 610 32.37 19.05 71.22
N ARG A 611 31.62 17.96 71.04
CA ARG A 611 31.44 16.89 72.05
C ARG A 611 31.95 15.59 71.45
N VAL A 612 32.91 14.97 72.13
CA VAL A 612 33.46 13.66 71.78
C VAL A 612 33.17 12.71 72.92
N GLU A 613 32.45 11.61 72.64
CA GLU A 613 31.99 10.69 73.70
C GLU A 613 33.05 9.70 74.18
N LYS A 614 34.07 9.46 73.36
CA LYS A 614 35.22 8.59 73.68
C LYS A 614 36.52 9.38 73.60
N ASP A 615 37.37 9.07 72.63
CA ASP A 615 38.71 9.62 72.54
C ASP A 615 38.82 10.70 71.46
N MET A 616 39.49 11.81 71.79
CA MET A 616 39.93 12.83 70.82
C MET A 616 41.45 12.75 70.69
N SER A 617 41.94 12.45 69.48
CA SER A 617 43.38 12.42 69.17
C SER A 617 43.74 13.55 68.22
N LEU A 618 44.70 14.39 68.60
CA LEU A 618 45.25 15.45 67.76
C LEU A 618 46.76 15.24 67.56
N TYR A 619 47.18 15.11 66.30
CA TYR A 619 48.59 15.02 65.91
C TYR A 619 48.92 16.14 64.92
N VAL A 620 49.90 17.00 65.26
CA VAL A 620 50.31 18.14 64.45
C VAL A 620 51.80 18.01 64.14
N VAL A 621 52.16 17.92 62.86
CA VAL A 621 53.56 17.79 62.42
C VAL A 621 54.30 19.13 62.49
N GLY A 622 53.60 20.20 62.11
CA GLY A 622 54.09 21.58 62.20
C GLY A 622 53.83 22.18 63.58
N ASN A 623 53.41 23.45 63.59
CA ASN A 623 53.10 24.17 64.83
C ASN A 623 51.61 24.10 65.13
N ARG A 624 51.24 23.79 66.38
CA ARG A 624 49.92 24.14 66.92
C ARG A 624 50.02 25.52 67.55
N ASN A 625 49.46 26.53 66.90
CA ASN A 625 49.36 27.88 67.45
C ASN A 625 47.97 28.07 68.05
N GLU A 626 47.91 28.34 69.35
CA GLU A 626 46.66 28.60 70.06
C GLU A 626 46.76 29.96 70.75
N ARG A 627 45.81 30.84 70.43
CA ARG A 627 45.67 32.15 71.07
C ARG A 627 44.25 32.28 71.56
N VAL A 628 44.11 32.62 72.84
CA VAL A 628 42.83 32.89 73.47
C VAL A 628 42.89 34.31 74.02
N ASP A 629 42.12 35.24 73.44
CA ASP A 629 42.06 36.63 73.92
C ASP A 629 41.25 36.74 75.23
N GLY A 630 40.34 35.80 75.46
CA GLY A 630 39.60 35.64 76.71
C GLY A 630 40.34 34.73 77.70
N THR A 631 39.61 33.83 78.34
CA THR A 631 40.17 32.87 79.31
C THR A 631 40.34 31.50 78.68
N LEU A 632 41.54 30.93 78.78
CA LEU A 632 41.78 29.51 78.54
C LEU A 632 41.67 28.77 79.88
N SER A 633 40.63 27.96 80.05
CA SER A 633 40.46 27.07 81.20
C SER A 633 40.59 25.62 80.74
N VAL A 634 41.50 24.88 81.38
CA VAL A 634 41.71 23.45 81.12
C VAL A 634 41.54 22.69 82.43
N THR A 635 40.63 21.73 82.45
CA THR A 635 40.45 20.79 83.55
C THR A 635 40.75 19.39 83.09
N VAL A 636 41.59 18.68 83.84
CA VAL A 636 41.97 17.29 83.58
C VAL A 636 41.74 16.50 84.86
N ASP A 637 40.74 15.62 84.87
CA ASP A 637 40.34 14.90 86.08
C ASP A 637 41.34 13.84 86.53
N LYS A 638 42.14 13.33 85.58
CA LYS A 638 43.16 12.31 85.83
C LYS A 638 44.56 12.91 85.72
N ASN A 639 45.25 12.63 84.62
CA ASN A 639 46.66 12.99 84.46
C ASN A 639 46.82 13.99 83.32
N HIS A 640 47.52 15.10 83.57
CA HIS A 640 48.06 15.98 82.54
C HIS A 640 49.54 15.64 82.34
N TYR A 641 49.90 15.17 81.15
CA TYR A 641 51.29 14.90 80.78
C TYR A 641 51.74 15.91 79.73
N GLU A 642 52.78 16.66 80.04
CA GLU A 642 53.40 17.59 79.10
C GLU A 642 54.89 17.29 79.00
N LYS A 643 55.35 17.01 77.77
CA LYS A 643 56.75 16.76 77.48
C LYS A 643 57.20 17.74 76.41
N ILE A 644 58.11 18.65 76.77
CA ILE A 644 58.64 19.67 75.88
C ILE A 644 60.12 19.38 75.64
N ALA A 645 60.50 19.16 74.37
CA ALA A 645 61.85 18.73 74.01
C ALA A 645 62.90 19.86 74.02
N LYS A 646 62.46 21.10 73.77
CA LYS A 646 63.33 22.27 73.73
C LYS A 646 62.98 23.23 74.87
N ASN A 647 62.24 24.30 74.55
CA ASN A 647 61.97 25.36 75.50
C ASN A 647 60.50 25.34 75.91
N ALA A 648 60.25 25.28 77.21
CA ALA A 648 59.01 25.68 77.82
C ALA A 648 59.20 27.10 78.36
N ALA A 649 58.42 28.07 77.86
CA ALA A 649 58.45 29.45 78.33
C ALA A 649 57.06 29.82 78.84
N LEU A 650 56.98 30.16 80.13
CA LEU A 650 55.75 30.62 80.76
C LEU A 650 55.99 32.01 81.33
N GLU A 651 55.32 33.00 80.75
CA GLU A 651 55.31 34.36 81.24
C GLU A 651 53.94 34.66 81.84
N VAL A 652 53.92 35.13 83.08
CA VAL A 652 52.68 35.49 83.78
C VAL A 652 52.81 36.89 84.35
N ALA A 653 51.93 37.80 83.93
CA ALA A 653 52.04 39.21 84.27
C ALA A 653 51.67 39.54 85.73
N LYS A 654 50.78 38.75 86.34
CA LYS A 654 50.31 38.97 87.71
C LYS A 654 50.84 37.92 88.68
N GLU A 655 50.29 36.70 88.61
CA GLU A 655 50.60 35.64 89.56
C GLU A 655 50.65 34.27 88.88
N LEU A 656 51.77 33.57 89.02
CA LEU A 656 51.85 32.14 88.70
C LEU A 656 51.65 31.32 89.98
N HIS A 657 50.63 30.47 89.97
CA HIS A 657 50.32 29.54 91.05
C HIS A 657 50.81 28.14 90.71
N LEU A 658 51.79 27.63 91.46
CA LEU A 658 52.18 26.22 91.43
C LEU A 658 51.77 25.61 92.77
N LYS A 659 50.71 24.79 92.76
CA LYS A 659 50.18 24.12 93.95
C LYS A 659 50.03 22.63 93.66
N ALA A 660 50.64 21.79 94.49
CA ALA A 660 50.47 20.34 94.47
C ALA A 660 49.94 19.86 95.83
N GLY A 661 49.12 18.79 95.82
CA GLY A 661 48.56 18.21 97.05
C GLY A 661 49.59 17.48 97.92
N THR A 662 50.69 17.01 97.32
CA THR A 662 51.73 16.22 98.00
C THR A 662 53.11 16.85 97.88
N SER A 663 53.64 17.01 96.66
CA SER A 663 54.97 17.57 96.43
C SER A 663 55.05 18.35 95.12
N ILE A 664 55.87 19.40 95.13
CA ILE A 664 56.35 20.07 93.92
C ILE A 664 57.82 19.70 93.79
N VAL A 665 58.19 19.09 92.66
CA VAL A 665 59.57 18.75 92.33
C VAL A 665 59.99 19.59 91.13
N ILE A 666 61.00 20.43 91.31
CA ILE A 666 61.61 21.23 90.24
C ILE A 666 63.06 20.81 90.14
N GLU A 667 63.42 20.20 89.02
CA GLU A 667 64.77 19.74 88.74
C GLU A 667 65.32 20.46 87.52
N ALA A 668 66.57 20.91 87.61
CA ALA A 668 67.31 21.43 86.47
C ALA A 668 68.70 20.80 86.45
N ALA A 669 69.15 20.34 85.28
CA ALA A 669 70.41 19.61 85.15
C ALA A 669 71.66 20.49 85.27
N LYS A 670 71.57 21.78 84.91
CA LYS A 670 72.72 22.70 84.90
C LYS A 670 72.52 23.88 85.83
N ASP A 671 71.32 24.45 85.81
CA ASP A 671 71.02 25.72 86.47
C ASP A 671 69.55 25.82 86.81
N LEU A 672 69.24 26.01 88.09
CA LEU A 672 67.94 26.47 88.55
C LEU A 672 68.12 27.82 89.22
N THR A 673 67.55 28.87 88.63
CA THR A 673 67.55 30.20 89.23
C THR A 673 66.13 30.66 89.54
N ILE A 674 65.87 30.94 90.82
CA ILE A 674 64.66 31.63 91.30
C ILE A 674 65.09 33.05 91.63
N LYS A 675 64.64 34.03 90.86
CA LYS A 675 65.09 35.42 90.97
C LYS A 675 63.91 36.36 91.16
N GLY A 676 64.10 37.34 92.04
CA GLY A 676 63.19 38.46 92.25
C GLY A 676 63.95 39.79 92.45
N PRO A 677 63.24 40.90 92.72
CA PRO A 677 63.84 42.23 92.83
C PRO A 677 64.89 42.33 93.96
N GLY A 678 64.72 41.56 95.04
CA GLY A 678 65.60 41.59 96.21
C GLY A 678 66.82 40.66 96.14
N GLY A 679 66.96 39.85 95.09
CA GLY A 679 68.04 38.86 94.97
C GLY A 679 67.64 37.60 94.20
N PHE A 680 68.47 36.56 94.28
CA PHE A 680 68.17 35.26 93.69
C PHE A 680 68.67 34.11 94.56
N ILE A 681 68.02 32.96 94.34
CA ILE A 681 68.52 31.64 94.72
C ILE A 681 68.88 30.95 93.41
N ARG A 682 70.14 30.53 93.29
CA ARG A 682 70.64 29.79 92.13
C ARG A 682 71.23 28.48 92.61
N ILE A 683 70.84 27.38 91.99
CA ILE A 683 71.35 26.05 92.23
C ILE A 683 72.01 25.62 90.93
N ASP A 684 73.33 25.46 90.96
CA ASP A 684 74.12 24.98 89.83
C ASP A 684 75.12 23.89 90.29
N SER A 685 75.99 23.44 89.40
CA SER A 685 76.98 22.40 89.71
C SER A 685 77.99 22.76 90.80
N SER A 686 78.11 24.05 91.16
CA SER A 686 79.01 24.53 92.22
C SER A 686 78.34 24.61 93.61
N GLY A 687 77.00 24.53 93.67
CA GLY A 687 76.23 24.49 94.91
C GLY A 687 75.01 25.41 94.92
N VAL A 688 74.49 25.69 96.12
CA VAL A 688 73.35 26.60 96.33
C VAL A 688 73.88 28.00 96.63
N THR A 689 73.77 28.91 95.68
CA THR A 689 74.10 30.33 95.85
C THR A 689 72.85 31.11 96.24
N ILE A 690 72.89 31.73 97.42
CA ILE A 690 71.85 32.66 97.87
C ILE A 690 72.47 34.05 97.94
N ARG A 691 72.04 34.95 97.06
CA ARG A 691 72.55 36.32 96.99
C ARG A 691 71.39 37.30 96.95
N GLY A 692 71.28 38.12 98.00
CA GLY A 692 70.31 39.21 98.07
C GLY A 692 70.89 40.42 98.78
N THR A 693 70.23 41.57 98.62
CA THR A 693 70.59 42.83 99.30
C THR A 693 70.56 42.66 100.83
N LEU A 694 69.68 41.78 101.31
CA LEU A 694 69.61 41.31 102.69
C LEU A 694 69.06 39.87 102.69
N VAL A 695 69.82 38.92 103.27
CA VAL A 695 69.40 37.52 103.39
C VAL A 695 69.05 37.25 104.85
N ARG A 696 67.77 36.95 105.13
CA ARG A 696 67.28 36.62 106.48
C ARG A 696 67.23 35.10 106.63
N ILE A 697 68.05 34.55 107.52
CA ILE A 697 68.09 33.11 107.86
C ILE A 697 67.63 32.97 109.32
N ASN A 698 66.63 32.12 109.58
CA ASN A 698 66.06 31.87 110.93
C ASN A 698 65.52 33.12 111.67
N SER A 699 65.13 34.17 110.95
CA SER A 699 64.53 35.41 111.48
C SER A 699 63.14 35.61 110.84
N GLY A 700 62.10 35.73 111.67
CA GLY A 700 60.69 35.71 111.26
C GLY A 700 60.34 36.76 110.20
N GLY A 701 59.71 36.30 109.11
CA GLY A 701 59.11 37.12 108.06
C GLY A 701 57.82 36.45 107.56
N SER A 702 56.86 37.25 107.09
CA SER A 702 55.66 36.75 106.44
C SER A 702 55.97 36.36 104.99
N ALA A 703 55.27 35.35 104.47
CA ALA A 703 55.27 35.07 103.04
C ALA A 703 54.83 36.30 102.23
N GLY A 704 55.21 36.37 100.95
CA GLY A 704 54.70 37.40 100.05
C GLY A 704 53.17 37.35 100.00
N SER A 705 52.52 38.52 99.94
CA SER A 705 51.07 38.61 99.74
C SER A 705 50.74 38.36 98.26
N GLY A 706 50.02 37.29 97.97
CA GLY A 706 49.38 37.01 96.69
C GLY A 706 48.02 36.36 96.93
N ALA A 707 47.16 36.28 95.92
CA ALA A 707 45.90 35.56 96.04
C ALA A 707 46.16 34.05 96.23
N GLY A 708 45.21 33.30 96.80
CA GLY A 708 45.33 31.84 96.87
C GLY A 708 45.12 31.20 95.51
N ALA A 709 45.80 30.08 95.22
CA ALA A 709 45.57 29.32 93.99
C ALA A 709 44.10 28.84 93.90
N SER A 710 43.31 29.50 93.06
CA SER A 710 41.90 29.21 92.81
C SER A 710 41.65 29.29 91.29
N PRO A 711 41.98 28.22 90.52
CA PRO A 711 41.75 28.21 89.09
C PRO A 711 40.26 28.33 88.79
N ILE A 712 39.91 29.18 87.83
CA ILE A 712 38.53 29.28 87.33
C ILE A 712 38.27 28.01 86.52
N LEU A 713 37.34 27.18 87.01
CA LEU A 713 36.90 26.01 86.26
C LEU A 713 36.35 26.45 84.90
N PRO A 714 36.51 25.64 83.84
CA PRO A 714 35.76 25.84 82.61
C PRO A 714 34.27 25.96 82.96
N ASP A 715 33.56 26.87 82.32
CA ASP A 715 32.10 26.92 82.41
C ASP A 715 31.52 25.54 82.08
N GLU A 716 30.41 25.16 82.72
CA GLU A 716 29.71 23.91 82.39
C GLU A 716 29.45 23.88 80.88
N ALA A 717 30.07 22.91 80.20
CA ALA A 717 29.96 22.80 78.75
C ALA A 717 28.48 22.62 78.38
N LEU A 718 27.90 23.63 77.72
CA LEU A 718 26.59 23.47 77.12
C LEU A 718 26.70 22.33 76.10
N LEU A 719 26.07 21.19 76.37
CA LEU A 719 26.19 20.01 75.53
C LEU A 719 25.80 20.37 74.09
N ALA A 720 26.55 19.85 73.12
CA ALA A 720 26.07 19.80 71.74
C ALA A 720 24.84 18.88 71.73
N VAL A 721 23.66 19.46 71.56
CA VAL A 721 22.39 18.74 71.39
C VAL A 721 22.01 18.89 69.92
N VAL A 722 21.84 17.76 69.24
CA VAL A 722 21.45 17.72 67.82
C VAL A 722 20.09 17.06 67.75
N GLU A 723 19.10 17.75 67.18
CA GLU A 723 17.80 17.16 66.88
C GLU A 723 17.93 16.27 65.64
N GLU A 724 17.31 15.09 65.66
CA GLU A 724 17.37 14.16 64.55
C GLU A 724 16.46 14.61 63.40
N PRO A 725 16.97 14.77 62.16
CA PRO A 725 16.14 15.14 61.03
C PRO A 725 15.24 13.97 60.60
N ASP A 726 13.96 14.27 60.34
CA ASP A 726 12.98 13.30 59.86
C ASP A 726 13.17 12.96 58.37
N ARG A 727 13.08 11.66 58.03
CA ARG A 727 13.11 11.21 56.63
C ARG A 727 11.78 11.52 55.93
N PRO A 728 11.76 12.28 54.82
CA PRO A 728 10.55 12.48 54.02
C PRO A 728 10.09 11.17 53.39
N LYS A 729 8.78 10.94 53.36
CA LYS A 729 8.20 9.74 52.73
C LYS A 729 8.25 9.86 51.20
N PRO A 730 8.66 8.81 50.48
CA PRO A 730 8.58 8.78 49.02
C PRO A 730 7.13 9.00 48.56
N ILE A 731 6.96 9.77 47.49
CA ILE A 731 5.67 9.93 46.82
C ILE A 731 5.47 8.73 45.90
N ASP A 732 4.40 7.96 46.11
CA ASP A 732 4.02 6.88 45.20
C ASP A 732 3.38 7.50 43.95
N LEU A 733 4.13 7.51 42.85
CA LEU A 733 3.67 7.96 41.53
C LEU A 733 3.14 6.81 40.68
N ARG A 734 2.96 5.60 41.26
CA ARG A 734 2.30 4.51 40.56
C ARG A 734 0.88 4.91 40.22
N VAL A 735 0.60 4.97 38.93
CA VAL A 735 -0.77 5.06 38.43
C VAL A 735 -1.28 3.63 38.36
N ASP A 736 -2.30 3.31 39.17
CA ASP A 736 -3.03 2.05 39.02
C ASP A 736 -3.60 2.00 37.59
N GLY A 737 -3.27 0.94 36.84
CA GLY A 737 -3.83 0.72 35.50
C GLY A 737 -2.97 1.14 34.31
N ILE A 738 -1.65 1.29 34.43
CA ILE A 738 -0.77 1.25 33.25
C ILE A 738 -0.74 -0.21 32.74
N GLY A 739 -1.73 -0.57 31.91
CA GLY A 739 -1.83 -1.84 31.19
C GLY A 739 -2.72 -2.89 31.84
N GLN A 740 -4.04 -2.71 31.76
CA GLN A 740 -4.96 -3.81 31.43
C GLN A 740 -5.63 -3.51 30.10
#